data_AF-A0A9D7JQQ5-F1
#
_entry.id   AF-A0A9D7JQQ5-F1
#
_cell.length_a   1.000
_cell.length_b   1.000
_cell.length_c   1.000
_cell.angle_alpha   90.00
_cell.angle_beta   90.00
_cell.angle_gamma   90.00
#
_symmetry.space_group_name_H-M   'P 1'
#
loop_
_entity.id
_entity.type
_entity.pdbx_description
1 polymer ?
#
loop_
_entity_poly.entity_id
_entity_poly.type
_entity_poly.pdbx_seq_one_letter_code
_entity_poly.pdbx_strand_id
1 'polypeptide(L)'
;MKTINSNIVFIFSMLASILLGTCTSSHKENMLFTMLPSSQTGIHFINDLHDSDSSHSFINEFGYMGAGVGIGDFNNDGLKDIFFTGNQVSCRLYINKGDFRFDDITSSAGLTTNVWCTGVSIVDINQDGFDDIYICVFGKDLITPTKNLLFINQQDLTFKEAADSFGIADTGYSTQAAFFDYDRDGDLDMYLTNYLLSSKNTNTIVPRDRSGRSPANDRLYQNQSKNAKTTYPAFIDVTLSAGIKEDGYGLGLSISDFNNDGWPDVYVANDFVSNDLLWLNNGDGTFSNYIDKALKHQSYSSMGSDAADINNDGWPEIMTLDMLPEYNERKKTTFSFMNYDRYEAERAMGYEPEFMRNMLQLNNGTRWINKVKTPFFSEIGFYAGIEATDWSWSVLLADFNNDGWKDMHITNGIGRDFINADFLEFSQEVFKSSLPRTEQEKIIRNKLSSLNHINLKNYLYINNKNLTFTNEATNSGIGKLSMSNGAVYADLDNDGDLDLVVNNISSEAFVYKNNTNQKNKPLSVHYLSIRLKGDDLNKQGFGTKVLLYTDQQVLYQEQNPVRGYFSSVDQQLNFGLGSQKYIDSLCVIWPDGFTQSLYGLTTDTTINLFWKNATPKTSAKTTNPGTIFNEITSTSQINYKHVEYPFNDYNIQRLAPQKYSQQGPHIAVGDINNDGLEDFFIGGAINFSGEIFTQQNGQKFTSSQLIDSQKMEEDIDCIFFDADNDQDQDLLITGGDIQYSENSINYKPRLYLNDGEGHFTLQAYAIPDSIKTIASCVSSADFDGDGDQDLFIGGRVSKSYPMAPRSYLLQNNNGVFTDVTSKICPELLHPGMVTAAVWTDFDNDHQIDLVLAGEWMPLRFFKNNQGLLSEITTSTGLQQMYGMWRSLIASDIDNDGDMDFVAGNLGLNCPYRVSTSEPMQLFATDLDGNGSMDPIMFYFIKENEDKKQSFPSINRNQFAEQVSSIKKRYLLHKDFSNASYLDIFKGVKNHNIEKLYCDETRSCIFENLGNAKFLKRILPKEAQFSPINTILCLDVDNDGFKDLLLAGNEYQTEVKSGRYDASYGCYLKGGQNLSFETIRPIESGFIVDGDVKDLALIHLANGEKIILVAANNDSLTALRIGNLPIPITPQPRAHK
;
A
#
# COMPACT_ATOMS: atom_id res chain seq x y z
N MET A 1 43.97 32.45 57.12
CA MET A 1 42.96 31.56 56.50
C MET A 1 41.52 32.05 56.72
N LYS A 2 41.23 33.34 56.50
CA LYS A 2 39.84 33.87 56.52
C LYS A 2 39.51 34.76 55.31
N THR A 3 40.50 35.04 54.45
CA THR A 3 40.36 35.85 53.22
C THR A 3 40.30 35.02 51.94
N ILE A 4 40.56 33.70 52.00
CA ILE A 4 40.49 32.82 50.83
C ILE A 4 39.06 32.26 50.63
N ASN A 5 38.27 32.10 51.70
CA ASN A 5 36.90 31.56 51.59
C ASN A 5 35.87 32.56 51.05
N SER A 6 36.08 33.88 51.19
CA SER A 6 35.12 34.86 50.65
C SER A 6 35.19 35.00 49.13
N ASN A 7 36.38 34.84 48.54
CA ASN A 7 36.55 34.92 47.09
C ASN A 7 36.12 33.64 46.37
N ILE A 8 36.25 32.47 47.02
CA ILE A 8 35.78 31.20 46.46
C ILE A 8 34.24 31.15 46.43
N VAL A 9 33.55 31.67 47.45
CA VAL A 9 32.07 31.70 47.47
C VAL A 9 31.51 32.72 46.47
N PHE A 10 32.20 33.84 46.24
CA PHE A 10 31.79 34.82 45.22
C PHE A 10 32.03 34.32 43.79
N ILE A 11 33.14 33.61 43.55
CA ILE A 11 33.44 32.98 42.25
C ILE A 11 32.49 31.80 41.98
N PHE A 12 32.14 30.98 43.00
CA PHE A 12 31.14 29.92 42.83
C PHE A 12 29.72 30.46 42.60
N SER A 13 29.35 31.58 43.22
CA SER A 13 28.04 32.20 42.99
C SER A 13 27.97 32.87 41.61
N MET A 14 29.07 33.43 41.10
CA MET A 14 29.13 34.02 39.76
C MET A 14 29.21 32.94 38.65
N LEU A 15 29.90 31.81 38.88
CA LEU A 15 29.85 30.65 37.99
C LEU A 15 28.48 29.96 38.02
N ALA A 16 27.81 29.84 39.16
CA ALA A 16 26.47 29.28 39.24
C ALA A 16 25.43 30.15 38.51
N SER A 17 25.55 31.49 38.56
CA SER A 17 24.69 32.40 37.79
C SER A 17 24.97 32.37 36.28
N ILE A 18 26.19 32.05 35.85
CA ILE A 18 26.55 31.90 34.43
C ILE A 18 26.19 30.49 33.91
N LEU A 19 26.20 29.46 34.76
CA LEU A 19 25.75 28.09 34.45
C LEU A 19 24.23 27.88 34.56
N LEU A 20 23.52 28.70 35.34
CA LEU A 20 22.04 28.70 35.41
C LEU A 20 21.38 29.63 34.36
N GLY A 21 22.18 30.42 33.63
CA GLY A 21 21.72 31.29 32.54
C GLY A 21 22.02 30.78 31.12
N THR A 22 22.60 29.59 30.98
CA THR A 22 23.06 29.04 29.68
C THR A 22 22.55 27.63 29.36
N CYS A 23 21.67 27.07 30.20
CA CYS A 23 21.08 25.74 29.99
C CYS A 23 19.55 25.79 29.99
N THR A 24 18.93 26.54 29.06
CA THR A 24 17.50 26.34 28.68
C THR A 24 17.10 26.89 27.30
N SER A 25 18.02 27.35 26.42
CA SER A 25 17.60 27.95 25.14
C SER A 25 18.32 27.49 23.86
N SER A 26 19.37 26.67 23.90
CA SER A 26 20.13 26.33 22.68
C SER A 26 19.55 25.20 21.82
N HIS A 27 18.52 24.48 22.29
CA HIS A 27 17.93 23.37 21.52
C HIS A 27 16.78 23.79 20.58
N LYS A 28 16.29 25.04 20.66
CA LYS A 28 15.18 25.51 19.81
C LYS A 28 15.62 26.13 18.48
N GLU A 29 16.89 26.51 18.32
CA GLU A 29 17.33 27.30 17.14
C GLU A 29 17.53 26.50 15.84
N ASN A 30 17.42 25.16 15.87
CA ASN A 30 17.72 24.30 14.70
C ASN A 30 16.57 23.36 14.28
N MET A 31 15.32 23.61 14.69
CA MET A 31 14.17 22.79 14.25
C MET A 31 13.68 23.23 12.87
N LEU A 32 13.21 22.28 12.05
CA LEU A 32 12.62 22.56 10.73
C LEU A 32 11.45 23.55 10.85
N PHE A 33 10.53 23.32 11.78
CA PHE A 33 9.41 24.21 12.05
C PHE A 33 9.51 24.88 13.42
N THR A 34 9.01 26.11 13.49
CA THR A 34 8.77 26.85 14.72
C THR A 34 7.31 27.29 14.80
N MET A 35 6.60 26.75 15.78
CA MET A 35 5.22 27.16 16.05
C MET A 35 5.18 28.57 16.62
N LEU A 36 4.42 29.44 15.97
CA LEU A 36 4.25 30.83 16.37
C LEU A 36 3.01 30.96 17.30
N PRO A 37 3.10 31.71 18.40
CA PRO A 37 1.95 31.95 19.26
C PRO A 37 0.95 32.90 18.59
N SER A 38 -0.33 32.77 18.90
CA SER A 38 -1.39 33.66 18.40
C SER A 38 -1.17 35.14 18.73
N SER A 39 -0.55 35.45 19.86
CA SER A 39 -0.13 36.82 20.21
C SER A 39 0.94 37.39 19.25
N GLN A 40 1.68 36.51 18.57
CA GLN A 40 2.57 36.86 17.48
C GLN A 40 1.87 36.84 16.12
N THR A 41 0.95 35.94 15.85
CA THR A 41 0.35 35.87 14.51
C THR A 41 -0.84 36.80 14.31
N GLY A 42 -1.56 37.13 15.38
CA GLY A 42 -2.89 37.74 15.29
C GLY A 42 -4.01 36.73 15.00
N ILE A 43 -3.67 35.46 14.77
CA ILE A 43 -4.62 34.38 14.47
C ILE A 43 -5.08 33.76 15.79
N HIS A 44 -6.30 34.11 16.20
CA HIS A 44 -6.98 33.61 17.40
C HIS A 44 -8.15 32.67 17.08
N PHE A 45 -8.16 32.09 15.87
CA PHE A 45 -9.23 31.19 15.46
C PHE A 45 -9.21 29.91 16.29
N ILE A 46 -10.39 29.52 16.79
CA ILE A 46 -10.64 28.28 17.52
C ILE A 46 -11.92 27.69 16.93
N ASN A 47 -11.87 26.47 16.41
CA ASN A 47 -13.09 25.73 16.07
C ASN A 47 -13.67 25.13 17.35
N ASP A 48 -14.37 25.94 18.12
CA ASP A 48 -14.89 25.55 19.42
C ASP A 48 -16.20 24.77 19.27
N LEU A 49 -16.26 23.61 19.91
CA LEU A 49 -17.41 22.71 19.87
C LEU A 49 -17.96 22.54 21.29
N HIS A 50 -19.26 22.72 21.45
CA HIS A 50 -19.94 22.59 22.73
C HIS A 50 -20.84 21.36 22.76
N ASP A 51 -20.52 20.42 23.66
CA ASP A 51 -21.35 19.26 23.98
C ASP A 51 -22.67 19.74 24.61
N SER A 52 -23.78 19.70 23.87
CA SER A 52 -25.12 20.09 24.38
C SER A 52 -26.17 19.00 24.18
N ASP A 53 -27.08 18.88 25.15
CA ASP A 53 -28.15 17.86 25.17
C ASP A 53 -29.17 18.02 24.04
N SER A 54 -29.25 19.20 23.41
CA SER A 54 -30.31 19.54 22.45
C SER A 54 -30.14 18.88 21.08
N SER A 55 -28.92 18.54 20.66
CA SER A 55 -28.65 18.11 19.29
C SER A 55 -28.83 16.61 19.04
N HIS A 56 -28.91 15.76 20.06
CA HIS A 56 -29.04 14.27 20.02
C HIS A 56 -27.97 13.50 19.20
N SER A 57 -27.34 14.14 18.21
CA SER A 57 -26.39 13.60 17.25
C SER A 57 -24.94 13.86 17.67
N PHE A 58 -24.62 14.95 18.38
CA PHE A 58 -23.22 15.34 18.68
C PHE A 58 -22.41 14.37 19.55
N ILE A 59 -23.09 13.43 20.21
CA ILE A 59 -22.47 12.40 21.04
C ILE A 59 -22.07 11.20 20.13
N ASN A 60 -21.84 11.44 18.83
CA ASN A 60 -21.33 10.46 17.86
C ASN A 60 -20.18 11.06 17.03
N GLU A 61 -19.64 10.26 16.12
CA GLU A 61 -18.49 10.56 15.27
C GLU A 61 -18.62 11.85 14.43
N PHE A 62 -19.83 12.16 13.96
CA PHE A 62 -20.08 13.25 13.03
C PHE A 62 -19.89 14.64 13.65
N GLY A 63 -20.01 14.77 14.97
CA GLY A 63 -19.79 16.03 15.68
C GLY A 63 -18.34 16.49 15.70
N TYR A 64 -17.38 15.58 15.47
CA TYR A 64 -15.94 15.85 15.57
C TYR A 64 -15.20 15.72 14.23
N MET A 65 -15.91 15.75 13.09
CA MET A 65 -15.30 15.72 11.74
C MET A 65 -14.43 16.95 11.45
N GLY A 66 -14.57 18.02 12.25
CA GLY A 66 -13.75 19.22 12.17
C GLY A 66 -14.07 20.12 10.98
N ALA A 67 -13.13 21.00 10.66
CA ALA A 67 -13.25 22.03 9.64
C ALA A 67 -11.92 22.23 8.89
N GLY A 68 -12.00 22.90 7.75
CA GLY A 68 -10.92 23.12 6.81
C GLY A 68 -10.18 24.45 6.95
N VAL A 69 -9.20 24.65 6.07
CA VAL A 69 -8.47 25.91 5.90
C VAL A 69 -8.10 26.12 4.42
N GLY A 70 -8.19 27.36 3.96
CA GLY A 70 -7.92 27.75 2.57
C GLY A 70 -6.87 28.87 2.50
N ILE A 71 -6.01 28.83 1.49
CA ILE A 71 -4.99 29.86 1.20
C ILE A 71 -5.34 30.60 -0.10
N GLY A 72 -5.24 31.93 -0.07
CA GLY A 72 -5.47 32.82 -1.22
C GLY A 72 -4.67 34.11 -1.11
N ASP A 73 -4.69 34.94 -2.15
CA ASP A 73 -4.18 36.32 -2.17
C ASP A 73 -5.37 37.27 -2.45
N PHE A 74 -6.19 37.52 -1.42
CA PHE A 74 -7.52 38.13 -1.61
C PHE A 74 -7.46 39.62 -1.94
N ASN A 75 -6.30 40.26 -1.72
CA ASN A 75 -6.05 41.67 -2.03
C ASN A 75 -5.01 41.88 -3.15
N ASN A 76 -4.49 40.80 -3.75
CA ASN A 76 -3.47 40.83 -4.80
C ASN A 76 -2.18 41.58 -4.39
N ASP A 77 -1.78 41.51 -3.12
CA ASP A 77 -0.55 42.14 -2.62
C ASP A 77 0.68 41.22 -2.68
N GLY A 78 0.48 39.95 -3.05
CA GLY A 78 1.52 38.95 -3.18
C GLY A 78 1.88 38.22 -1.89
N LEU A 79 1.20 38.53 -0.77
CA LEU A 79 1.25 37.77 0.47
C LEU A 79 0.07 36.78 0.53
N LYS A 80 0.30 35.65 1.18
CA LYS A 80 -0.70 34.59 1.31
C LYS A 80 -1.55 34.81 2.55
N ASP A 81 -2.85 34.95 2.34
CA ASP A 81 -3.90 35.13 3.33
C ASP A 81 -4.50 33.78 3.73
N ILE A 82 -5.20 33.75 4.87
CA ILE A 82 -5.73 32.52 5.45
C ILE A 82 -7.23 32.65 5.71
N PHE A 83 -8.00 31.69 5.19
CA PHE A 83 -9.42 31.54 5.48
C PHE A 83 -9.69 30.25 6.25
N PHE A 84 -10.37 30.34 7.40
CA PHE A 84 -10.80 29.19 8.19
C PHE A 84 -12.30 28.99 8.08
N THR A 85 -12.72 27.74 7.85
CA THR A 85 -14.11 27.32 8.09
C THR A 85 -14.29 26.91 9.55
N GLY A 86 -15.53 27.02 10.05
CA GLY A 86 -15.89 26.67 11.42
C GLY A 86 -17.22 25.92 11.48
N ASN A 87 -17.36 25.05 12.47
CA ASN A 87 -18.55 24.22 12.62
C ASN A 87 -19.64 24.95 13.44
N GLN A 88 -19.43 25.13 14.75
CA GLN A 88 -20.35 25.90 15.62
C GLN A 88 -19.95 27.38 15.76
N VAL A 89 -18.91 27.79 15.06
CA VAL A 89 -18.36 29.13 15.07
C VAL A 89 -18.37 29.70 13.65
N SER A 90 -18.35 31.03 13.53
CA SER A 90 -18.21 31.69 12.22
C SER A 90 -16.89 31.33 11.56
N CYS A 91 -16.92 31.19 10.23
CA CYS A 91 -15.71 31.24 9.40
C CYS A 91 -14.96 32.56 9.62
N ARG A 92 -13.66 32.59 9.32
CA ARG A 92 -12.82 33.78 9.48
C ARG A 92 -11.81 33.98 8.36
N LEU A 93 -11.61 35.23 7.96
CA LEU A 93 -10.60 35.68 7.01
C LEU A 93 -9.52 36.51 7.72
N TYR A 94 -8.26 36.12 7.51
CA TYR A 94 -7.07 36.74 8.05
C TYR A 94 -6.18 37.26 6.91
N ILE A 95 -5.99 38.58 6.83
CA ILE A 95 -5.12 39.21 5.83
C ILE A 95 -3.69 39.29 6.34
N ASN A 96 -2.75 38.77 5.57
CA ASN A 96 -1.33 38.79 5.86
C ASN A 96 -0.77 40.20 5.70
N LYS A 97 -0.03 40.66 6.72
CA LYS A 97 0.61 41.98 6.78
C LYS A 97 2.13 41.90 6.63
N GLY A 98 2.66 40.69 6.38
CA GLY A 98 4.06 40.35 6.39
C GLY A 98 4.55 39.93 7.79
N ASP A 99 5.72 39.28 7.84
CA ASP A 99 6.38 38.83 9.07
C ASP A 99 5.47 37.98 9.99
N PHE A 100 4.62 37.13 9.37
CA PHE A 100 3.61 36.29 10.03
C PHE A 100 2.60 37.07 10.89
N ARG A 101 2.31 38.34 10.56
CA ARG A 101 1.26 39.13 11.22
C ARG A 101 0.01 39.15 10.36
N PHE A 102 -1.14 38.90 10.97
CA PHE A 102 -2.41 38.82 10.27
C PHE A 102 -3.50 39.65 10.96
N ASP A 103 -4.31 40.34 10.16
CA ASP A 103 -5.48 41.09 10.61
C ASP A 103 -6.76 40.30 10.33
N ASP A 104 -7.59 40.07 11.35
CA ASP A 104 -8.95 39.52 11.19
C ASP A 104 -9.87 40.60 10.61
N ILE A 105 -10.26 40.45 9.34
CA ILE A 105 -11.16 41.37 8.65
C ILE A 105 -12.56 40.80 8.45
N THR A 106 -12.88 39.64 9.05
CA THR A 106 -14.08 38.84 8.76
C THR A 106 -15.38 39.67 8.75
N SER A 107 -15.58 40.50 9.78
CA SER A 107 -16.79 41.32 9.91
C SER A 107 -16.86 42.46 8.89
N SER A 108 -15.74 43.13 8.60
CA SER A 108 -15.68 44.18 7.58
C SER A 108 -15.77 43.62 6.16
N ALA A 109 -15.30 42.38 5.96
CA ALA A 109 -15.35 41.67 4.70
C ALA A 109 -16.73 41.10 4.37
N GLY A 110 -17.63 40.97 5.36
CA GLY A 110 -18.96 40.40 5.17
C GLY A 110 -18.99 38.87 5.16
N LEU A 111 -17.98 38.22 5.75
CA LEU A 111 -17.76 36.76 5.72
C LEU A 111 -18.25 36.02 6.98
N THR A 112 -19.07 36.65 7.81
CA THR A 112 -19.60 36.01 9.02
C THR A 112 -20.61 34.92 8.67
N THR A 113 -20.41 33.70 9.18
CA THR A 113 -21.31 32.55 8.98
C THR A 113 -22.00 32.12 10.29
N ASN A 114 -23.11 31.40 10.16
CA ASN A 114 -23.90 30.86 11.28
C ASN A 114 -24.41 29.43 11.01
N VAL A 115 -23.69 28.70 10.15
CA VAL A 115 -23.96 27.34 9.71
C VAL A 115 -22.71 26.50 9.92
N TRP A 116 -22.90 25.18 9.93
CA TRP A 116 -21.85 24.17 10.04
C TRP A 116 -21.09 24.04 8.73
N CYS A 117 -19.98 24.75 8.62
CA CYS A 117 -19.11 24.70 7.45
C CYS A 117 -18.10 23.55 7.58
N THR A 118 -17.78 22.92 6.45
CA THR A 118 -16.82 21.82 6.31
C THR A 118 -15.66 22.28 5.40
N GLY A 119 -15.61 21.80 4.15
CA GLY A 119 -14.58 22.12 3.17
C GLY A 119 -14.61 23.54 2.64
N VAL A 120 -13.44 24.01 2.21
CA VAL A 120 -13.26 25.29 1.51
C VAL A 120 -12.45 25.09 0.24
N SER A 121 -12.83 25.83 -0.81
CA SER A 121 -12.11 25.90 -2.08
C SER A 121 -11.84 27.36 -2.41
N ILE A 122 -10.59 27.70 -2.70
CA ILE A 122 -10.18 29.04 -3.12
C ILE A 122 -9.97 29.04 -4.63
N VAL A 123 -10.72 29.87 -5.35
CA VAL A 123 -10.80 29.86 -6.82
C VAL A 123 -11.23 31.23 -7.33
N ASP A 124 -10.68 31.69 -8.46
CA ASP A 124 -11.20 32.86 -9.20
C ASP A 124 -12.33 32.37 -10.11
N ILE A 125 -13.53 32.14 -9.55
CA ILE A 125 -14.61 31.44 -10.28
C ILE A 125 -15.22 32.34 -11.37
N ASN A 126 -15.14 33.66 -11.20
CA ASN A 126 -15.70 34.62 -12.14
C ASN A 126 -14.66 35.16 -13.16
N GLN A 127 -13.39 34.73 -13.03
CA GLN A 127 -12.27 35.08 -13.89
C GLN A 127 -11.97 36.59 -13.91
N ASP A 128 -12.11 37.29 -12.78
CA ASP A 128 -11.83 38.72 -12.64
C ASP A 128 -10.42 39.03 -12.08
N GLY A 129 -9.67 37.99 -11.72
CA GLY A 129 -8.31 38.07 -11.19
C GLY A 129 -8.23 38.18 -9.67
N PHE A 130 -9.34 38.00 -8.94
CA PHE A 130 -9.36 37.95 -7.47
C PHE A 130 -9.85 36.60 -6.98
N ASP A 131 -9.24 36.10 -5.90
CA ASP A 131 -9.66 34.84 -5.29
C ASP A 131 -11.05 34.99 -4.65
N ASP A 132 -11.97 34.08 -5.00
CA ASP A 132 -13.28 33.86 -4.39
C ASP A 132 -13.26 32.65 -3.43
N ILE A 133 -14.31 32.50 -2.63
CA ILE A 133 -14.39 31.47 -1.58
C ILE A 133 -15.66 30.63 -1.75
N TYR A 134 -15.52 29.35 -2.06
CA TYR A 134 -16.61 28.37 -2.00
C TYR A 134 -16.54 27.56 -0.69
N ILE A 135 -17.68 27.38 -0.02
CA ILE A 135 -17.76 26.73 1.29
C ILE A 135 -18.82 25.64 1.26
N CYS A 136 -18.40 24.42 1.61
CA CYS A 136 -19.29 23.28 1.82
C CYS A 136 -19.95 23.35 3.20
N VAL A 137 -21.20 22.91 3.30
CA VAL A 137 -22.04 23.10 4.48
C VAL A 137 -22.83 21.83 4.79
N PHE A 138 -22.87 21.44 6.07
CA PHE A 138 -23.75 20.38 6.54
C PHE A 138 -25.13 20.88 6.97
N GLY A 139 -25.25 22.12 7.43
CA GLY A 139 -26.54 22.64 7.88
C GLY A 139 -26.43 23.74 8.91
N LYS A 140 -27.58 24.26 9.35
CA LYS A 140 -27.63 25.07 10.58
C LYS A 140 -27.31 24.22 11.82
N ASP A 141 -27.66 22.96 11.74
CA ASP A 141 -27.30 21.89 12.65
C ASP A 141 -27.16 20.59 11.84
N LEU A 142 -26.67 19.52 12.46
CA LEU A 142 -26.48 18.20 11.80
C LEU A 142 -27.80 17.51 11.41
N ILE A 143 -28.95 18.17 11.53
CA ILE A 143 -30.29 17.63 11.24
C ILE A 143 -30.98 18.43 10.13
N THR A 144 -30.65 19.71 9.99
CA THR A 144 -31.29 20.66 9.08
C THR A 144 -30.30 21.10 7.99
N PRO A 145 -30.29 20.43 6.83
CA PRO A 145 -29.42 20.80 5.71
C PRO A 145 -29.66 22.25 5.28
N THR A 146 -28.58 22.91 4.85
CA THR A 146 -28.61 24.27 4.32
C THR A 146 -27.72 24.35 3.09
N LYS A 147 -27.89 25.41 2.31
CA LYS A 147 -27.15 25.63 1.07
C LYS A 147 -25.65 25.81 1.34
N ASN A 148 -24.82 25.27 0.46
CA ASN A 148 -23.42 25.69 0.30
C ASN A 148 -23.35 27.19 -0.04
N LEU A 149 -22.22 27.81 0.28
CA LEU A 149 -22.02 29.25 0.15
C LEU A 149 -20.92 29.55 -0.88
N LEU A 150 -21.09 30.61 -1.66
CA LEU A 150 -20.06 31.14 -2.56
C LEU A 150 -19.93 32.63 -2.32
N PHE A 151 -18.78 33.08 -1.86
CA PHE A 151 -18.48 34.47 -1.59
C PHE A 151 -17.60 35.04 -2.71
N ILE A 152 -18.18 35.95 -3.50
CA ILE A 152 -17.48 36.65 -4.58
C ILE A 152 -16.77 37.87 -4.04
N ASN A 153 -15.47 37.97 -4.28
CA ASN A 153 -14.63 39.11 -3.94
C ASN A 153 -15.08 40.35 -4.73
N GLN A 154 -15.31 41.47 -4.04
CA GLN A 154 -15.72 42.73 -4.66
C GLN A 154 -14.54 43.65 -4.99
N GLN A 155 -13.31 43.13 -4.94
CA GLN A 155 -12.06 43.82 -5.27
C GLN A 155 -11.68 44.96 -4.30
N ASP A 156 -12.32 45.00 -3.13
CA ASP A 156 -12.11 45.97 -2.07
C ASP A 156 -12.04 45.32 -0.68
N LEU A 157 -11.72 44.01 -0.64
CA LEU A 157 -11.74 43.15 0.56
C LEU A 157 -13.13 42.98 1.19
N THR A 158 -14.20 43.33 0.46
CA THR A 158 -15.56 42.90 0.80
C THR A 158 -16.01 41.75 -0.11
N PHE A 159 -16.91 40.91 0.40
CA PHE A 159 -17.39 39.73 -0.28
C PHE A 159 -18.92 39.69 -0.31
N LYS A 160 -19.46 39.08 -1.36
CA LYS A 160 -20.89 38.94 -1.57
C LYS A 160 -21.25 37.47 -1.81
N GLU A 161 -22.15 36.94 -0.97
CA GLU A 161 -22.71 35.60 -1.17
C GLU A 161 -23.53 35.55 -2.48
N ALA A 162 -23.29 34.52 -3.31
CA ALA A 162 -23.85 34.40 -4.65
C ALA A 162 -24.11 32.96 -5.13
N ALA A 163 -24.04 31.92 -4.29
CA ALA A 163 -24.12 30.52 -4.74
C ALA A 163 -25.39 30.21 -5.55
N ASP A 164 -26.54 30.75 -5.12
CA ASP A 164 -27.82 30.62 -5.84
C ASP A 164 -27.78 31.23 -7.24
N SER A 165 -27.04 32.33 -7.40
CA SER A 165 -26.93 33.04 -8.68
C SER A 165 -26.05 32.28 -9.68
N PHE A 166 -25.13 31.46 -9.18
CA PHE A 166 -24.26 30.60 -9.98
C PHE A 166 -24.87 29.22 -10.25
N GLY A 167 -25.86 28.78 -9.45
CA GLY A 167 -26.48 27.45 -9.59
C GLY A 167 -25.80 26.33 -8.80
N ILE A 168 -24.87 26.67 -7.90
CA ILE A 168 -24.07 25.73 -7.09
C ILE A 168 -24.38 25.80 -5.58
N ALA A 169 -25.55 26.31 -5.22
CA ALA A 169 -26.08 26.32 -3.85
C ALA A 169 -26.68 24.95 -3.48
N ASP A 170 -25.86 23.89 -3.52
CA ASP A 170 -26.28 22.53 -3.19
C ASP A 170 -26.72 22.44 -1.71
N THR A 171 -27.67 21.55 -1.42
CA THR A 171 -28.25 21.38 -0.07
C THR A 171 -27.97 20.01 0.54
N GLY A 172 -27.13 19.18 -0.10
CA GLY A 172 -26.62 17.95 0.47
C GLY A 172 -25.68 18.21 1.65
N TYR A 173 -25.28 17.16 2.35
CA TYR A 173 -24.22 17.24 3.36
C TYR A 173 -22.87 17.24 2.65
N SER A 174 -22.47 18.38 2.09
CA SER A 174 -21.24 18.46 1.29
C SER A 174 -20.00 18.54 2.16
N THR A 175 -18.91 17.92 1.70
CA THR A 175 -17.65 17.83 2.42
C THR A 175 -16.53 18.66 1.79
N GLN A 176 -16.35 18.58 0.47
CA GLN A 176 -15.34 19.33 -0.27
C GLN A 176 -15.79 19.57 -1.72
N ALA A 177 -15.36 20.67 -2.33
CA ALA A 177 -15.53 20.91 -3.77
C ALA A 177 -14.17 21.11 -4.44
N ALA A 178 -14.02 20.67 -5.69
CA ALA A 178 -12.87 20.99 -6.53
C ALA A 178 -13.34 21.58 -7.85
N PHE A 179 -12.59 22.59 -8.31
CA PHE A 179 -12.84 23.27 -9.58
C PHE A 179 -11.77 22.89 -10.59
N PHE A 180 -12.18 22.44 -11.77
CA PHE A 180 -11.29 21.96 -12.83
C PHE A 180 -12.04 21.93 -14.17
N ASP A 181 -11.32 21.98 -15.29
CA ASP A 181 -11.87 21.96 -16.65
C ASP A 181 -11.99 20.50 -17.12
N TYR A 182 -13.12 19.84 -16.85
CA TYR A 182 -13.25 18.40 -17.10
C TYR A 182 -13.55 18.07 -18.56
N ASP A 183 -14.19 18.98 -19.29
CA ASP A 183 -14.53 18.79 -20.70
C ASP A 183 -13.57 19.48 -21.68
N ARG A 184 -12.54 20.15 -21.14
CA ARG A 184 -11.45 20.83 -21.85
C ARG A 184 -11.93 21.94 -22.77
N ASP A 185 -13.02 22.60 -22.38
CA ASP A 185 -13.55 23.72 -23.11
C ASP A 185 -12.91 25.06 -22.68
N GLY A 186 -12.13 25.04 -21.60
CA GLY A 186 -11.34 26.14 -21.05
C GLY A 186 -11.92 26.77 -19.78
N ASP A 187 -13.21 26.61 -19.48
CA ASP A 187 -13.77 27.11 -18.22
C ASP A 187 -13.76 26.07 -17.09
N LEU A 188 -13.80 26.54 -15.85
CA LEU A 188 -13.75 25.67 -14.68
C LEU A 188 -15.15 25.16 -14.33
N ASP A 189 -15.30 23.84 -14.28
CA ASP A 189 -16.43 23.10 -13.76
C ASP A 189 -16.26 22.79 -12.27
N MET A 190 -17.21 22.10 -11.64
CA MET A 190 -17.15 21.75 -10.22
C MET A 190 -17.55 20.29 -9.94
N TYR A 191 -16.67 19.55 -9.28
CA TYR A 191 -17.02 18.29 -8.60
C TYR A 191 -17.21 18.55 -7.11
N LEU A 192 -18.30 18.04 -6.54
CA LEU A 192 -18.70 18.25 -5.15
C LEU A 192 -18.89 16.89 -4.47
N THR A 193 -18.09 16.63 -3.44
CA THR A 193 -18.23 15.43 -2.62
C THR A 193 -19.33 15.60 -1.59
N ASN A 194 -20.15 14.57 -1.43
CA ASN A 194 -21.24 14.53 -0.48
C ASN A 194 -21.07 13.39 0.53
N TYR A 195 -21.74 13.57 1.67
CA TYR A 195 -21.76 12.62 2.78
C TYR A 195 -23.21 12.28 3.15
N LEU A 196 -23.39 11.21 3.93
CA LEU A 196 -24.68 10.83 4.48
C LEU A 196 -24.68 10.82 6.01
N LEU A 197 -25.39 11.78 6.62
CA LEU A 197 -25.70 11.71 8.04
C LEU A 197 -26.93 10.82 8.27
N SER A 198 -26.72 9.63 8.84
CA SER A 198 -27.76 8.63 9.10
C SER A 198 -27.67 8.07 10.52
N SER A 199 -28.81 7.67 11.09
CA SER A 199 -28.87 6.98 12.38
C SER A 199 -28.75 5.45 12.25
N LYS A 200 -28.68 4.93 11.02
CA LYS A 200 -28.43 3.51 10.76
C LYS A 200 -26.93 3.23 10.90
N ASN A 201 -26.59 1.99 11.25
CA ASN A 201 -25.20 1.54 11.24
C ASN A 201 -24.66 1.60 9.80
N THR A 202 -23.72 2.50 9.54
CA THR A 202 -23.10 2.76 8.23
C THR A 202 -22.28 1.57 7.73
N ASN A 203 -21.80 0.72 8.65
CA ASN A 203 -21.09 -0.54 8.36
C ASN A 203 -22.03 -1.75 8.12
N THR A 204 -23.31 -1.51 7.80
CA THR A 204 -24.24 -2.57 7.40
C THR A 204 -23.97 -2.98 5.96
N ILE A 205 -23.68 -4.25 5.73
CA ILE A 205 -23.42 -4.77 4.37
C ILE A 205 -24.74 -4.81 3.59
N VAL A 206 -24.81 -4.02 2.53
CA VAL A 206 -25.92 -3.98 1.57
C VAL A 206 -25.37 -3.96 0.14
N PRO A 207 -26.15 -4.29 -0.90
CA PRO A 207 -25.69 -4.06 -2.26
C PRO A 207 -25.39 -2.58 -2.50
N ARG A 208 -24.27 -2.28 -3.19
CA ARG A 208 -23.87 -0.91 -3.55
C ARG A 208 -24.96 -0.18 -4.35
N ASP A 209 -25.21 1.10 -4.06
CA ASP A 209 -26.18 1.91 -4.82
C ASP A 209 -25.47 2.63 -5.98
N ARG A 210 -25.71 2.15 -7.19
CA ARG A 210 -25.17 2.72 -8.44
C ARG A 210 -26.24 3.46 -9.25
N SER A 211 -27.31 3.91 -8.60
CA SER A 211 -28.44 4.55 -9.28
C SER A 211 -28.23 6.03 -9.54
N GLY A 212 -27.25 6.67 -8.87
CA GLY A 212 -27.04 8.11 -8.84
C GLY A 212 -28.12 8.89 -8.09
N ARG A 213 -28.92 8.20 -7.26
CA ARG A 213 -30.05 8.81 -6.53
C ARG A 213 -29.91 8.75 -5.01
N SER A 214 -28.80 8.22 -4.51
CA SER A 214 -28.47 8.27 -3.09
C SER A 214 -28.41 9.73 -2.63
N PRO A 215 -28.90 10.06 -1.42
CA PRO A 215 -28.68 11.38 -0.83
C PRO A 215 -27.18 11.71 -0.63
N ALA A 216 -26.33 10.69 -0.60
CA ALA A 216 -24.88 10.79 -0.49
C ALA A 216 -24.16 10.92 -1.84
N ASN A 217 -24.89 10.87 -2.97
CA ASN A 217 -24.25 10.88 -4.28
C ASN A 217 -23.52 12.20 -4.50
N ASP A 218 -22.27 12.10 -4.92
CA ASP A 218 -21.47 13.23 -5.36
C ASP A 218 -22.13 13.95 -6.54
N ARG A 219 -21.70 15.18 -6.81
CA ARG A 219 -22.24 16.01 -7.89
C ARG A 219 -21.16 16.46 -8.84
N LEU A 220 -21.51 16.52 -10.12
CA LEU A 220 -20.74 17.22 -11.13
C LEU A 220 -21.60 18.35 -11.71
N TYR A 221 -21.07 19.57 -11.65
CA TYR A 221 -21.69 20.76 -12.22
C TYR A 221 -20.86 21.27 -13.39
N GLN A 222 -21.46 21.33 -14.56
CA GLN A 222 -20.83 21.88 -15.75
C GLN A 222 -21.03 23.40 -15.79
N ASN A 223 -19.97 24.14 -16.10
CA ASN A 223 -20.02 25.56 -16.35
C ASN A 223 -20.50 25.80 -17.80
N GLN A 224 -21.58 26.56 -17.95
CA GLN A 224 -22.20 26.86 -19.26
C GLN A 224 -22.20 28.36 -19.56
N SER A 225 -21.26 29.09 -18.97
CA SER A 225 -21.20 30.55 -19.04
C SER A 225 -21.05 31.08 -20.46
N LYS A 226 -20.36 30.35 -21.34
CA LYS A 226 -20.26 30.69 -22.78
C LYS A 226 -21.61 30.78 -23.48
N ASN A 227 -22.59 29.99 -23.01
CA ASN A 227 -23.92 29.88 -23.61
C ASN A 227 -25.00 30.63 -22.82
N ALA A 228 -24.73 30.98 -21.56
CA ALA A 228 -25.66 31.67 -20.68
C ALA A 228 -25.59 33.21 -20.85
N LYS A 229 -26.75 33.87 -20.87
CA LYS A 229 -26.84 35.35 -20.82
C LYS A 229 -27.13 35.81 -19.40
N THR A 230 -26.23 35.47 -18.47
CA THR A 230 -26.35 35.77 -17.04
C THR A 230 -25.28 36.76 -16.61
N THR A 231 -25.52 37.43 -15.48
CA THR A 231 -24.55 38.37 -14.88
C THR A 231 -23.37 37.64 -14.24
N TYR A 232 -23.61 36.43 -13.75
CA TYR A 232 -22.61 35.54 -13.17
C TYR A 232 -22.43 34.31 -14.05
N PRO A 233 -21.30 33.61 -13.95
CA PRO A 233 -21.17 32.26 -14.47
C PRO A 233 -22.34 31.36 -14.08
N ALA A 234 -22.76 30.49 -14.99
CA ALA A 234 -23.95 29.64 -14.82
C ALA A 234 -23.57 28.17 -14.86
N PHE A 235 -23.78 27.47 -13.74
CA PHE A 235 -23.51 26.06 -13.59
C PHE A 235 -24.79 25.23 -13.65
N ILE A 236 -24.71 24.03 -14.22
CA ILE A 236 -25.80 23.07 -14.27
C ILE A 236 -25.38 21.70 -13.73
N ASP A 237 -26.23 21.05 -12.96
CA ASP A 237 -25.99 19.67 -12.50
C ASP A 237 -26.06 18.70 -13.70
N VAL A 238 -24.92 18.09 -14.03
CA VAL A 238 -24.76 17.08 -15.10
C VAL A 238 -24.44 15.70 -14.55
N THR A 239 -24.51 15.51 -13.22
CA THR A 239 -24.09 14.30 -12.48
C THR A 239 -24.51 13.00 -13.16
N LEU A 240 -25.80 12.84 -13.46
CA LEU A 240 -26.33 11.60 -14.04
C LEU A 240 -25.95 11.40 -15.52
N SER A 241 -25.88 12.48 -16.30
CA SER A 241 -25.47 12.42 -17.71
C SER A 241 -23.98 12.17 -17.86
N ALA A 242 -23.17 12.66 -16.92
CA ALA A 242 -21.73 12.43 -16.86
C ALA A 242 -21.36 11.06 -16.29
N GLY A 243 -22.30 10.30 -15.71
CA GLY A 243 -22.05 8.94 -15.25
C GLY A 243 -21.65 8.81 -13.78
N ILE A 244 -21.63 9.91 -13.01
CA ILE A 244 -21.35 9.92 -11.56
C ILE A 244 -22.57 9.36 -10.82
N LYS A 245 -22.52 8.10 -10.43
CA LYS A 245 -23.71 7.34 -9.97
C LYS A 245 -23.53 6.55 -8.68
N GLU A 246 -22.30 6.36 -8.24
CA GLU A 246 -22.00 5.57 -7.06
C GLU A 246 -22.21 6.40 -5.79
N ASP A 247 -22.80 5.76 -4.79
CA ASP A 247 -22.89 6.34 -3.46
C ASP A 247 -21.59 6.15 -2.68
N GLY A 248 -21.39 7.03 -1.70
CA GLY A 248 -20.21 7.02 -0.85
C GLY A 248 -20.36 7.94 0.34
N TYR A 249 -19.44 7.82 1.28
CA TYR A 249 -19.30 8.71 2.42
C TYR A 249 -18.06 9.57 2.18
N GLY A 250 -18.13 10.47 1.19
CA GLY A 250 -16.96 11.16 0.65
C GLY A 250 -16.34 12.14 1.64
N LEU A 251 -15.03 11.98 1.90
CA LEU A 251 -14.26 12.80 2.85
C LEU A 251 -13.01 13.42 2.24
N GLY A 252 -12.30 12.69 1.38
CA GLY A 252 -11.13 13.16 0.65
C GLY A 252 -11.40 13.31 -0.85
N LEU A 253 -10.77 14.28 -1.47
CA LEU A 253 -10.92 14.60 -2.90
C LEU A 253 -9.57 14.96 -3.49
N SER A 254 -9.22 14.34 -4.61
CA SER A 254 -7.99 14.66 -5.34
C SER A 254 -8.24 14.66 -6.85
N ILE A 255 -7.75 15.70 -7.52
CA ILE A 255 -7.82 15.87 -8.98
C ILE A 255 -6.42 15.72 -9.55
N SER A 256 -6.26 14.78 -10.48
CA SER A 256 -5.02 14.57 -11.22
C SER A 256 -5.30 13.78 -12.49
N ASP A 257 -4.45 13.88 -13.50
CA ASP A 257 -4.48 13.00 -14.68
C ASP A 257 -3.67 11.72 -14.37
N PHE A 258 -4.30 10.78 -13.67
CA PHE A 258 -3.67 9.57 -13.12
C PHE A 258 -3.22 8.60 -14.21
N ASN A 259 -3.88 8.61 -15.37
CA ASN A 259 -3.56 7.77 -16.51
C ASN A 259 -2.68 8.48 -17.57
N ASN A 260 -2.34 9.74 -17.35
CA ASN A 260 -1.54 10.60 -18.23
C ASN A 260 -2.06 10.60 -19.69
N ASP A 261 -3.38 10.68 -19.88
CA ASP A 261 -4.03 10.80 -21.18
C ASP A 261 -4.36 12.25 -21.58
N GLY A 262 -4.13 13.19 -20.66
CA GLY A 262 -4.36 14.62 -20.84
C GLY A 262 -5.74 15.09 -20.39
N TRP A 263 -6.54 14.23 -19.77
CA TRP A 263 -7.82 14.59 -19.14
C TRP A 263 -7.72 14.47 -17.62
N PRO A 264 -8.33 15.39 -16.86
CA PRO A 264 -8.32 15.32 -15.40
C PRO A 264 -9.28 14.22 -14.91
N ASP A 265 -8.77 13.37 -14.02
CA ASP A 265 -9.51 12.31 -13.33
C ASP A 265 -9.84 12.75 -11.89
N VAL A 266 -10.76 12.03 -11.23
CA VAL A 266 -11.20 12.31 -9.86
C VAL A 266 -11.02 11.09 -8.96
N TYR A 267 -10.28 11.25 -7.87
CA TYR A 267 -10.23 10.27 -6.77
C TYR A 267 -11.06 10.76 -5.59
N VAL A 268 -11.91 9.89 -5.03
CA VAL A 268 -12.72 10.17 -3.85
C VAL A 268 -12.45 9.11 -2.78
N ALA A 269 -12.02 9.58 -1.60
CA ALA A 269 -11.87 8.75 -0.41
C ALA A 269 -13.20 8.68 0.35
N ASN A 270 -13.66 7.46 0.63
CA ASN A 270 -14.93 7.17 1.28
C ASN A 270 -14.74 6.49 2.65
N ASP A 271 -15.57 6.87 3.61
CA ASP A 271 -15.61 6.24 4.93
C ASP A 271 -16.47 4.96 4.94
N PHE A 272 -16.27 4.15 5.98
CA PHE A 272 -16.98 2.89 6.25
C PHE A 272 -16.86 1.88 5.10
N VAL A 273 -17.78 0.91 5.05
CA VAL A 273 -17.84 -0.13 4.01
C VAL A 273 -17.97 0.39 2.56
N SER A 274 -18.00 1.71 2.32
CA SER A 274 -18.16 2.24 0.96
C SER A 274 -16.79 2.40 0.32
N ASN A 275 -16.58 1.71 -0.80
CA ASN A 275 -15.32 1.76 -1.53
C ASN A 275 -14.97 3.18 -2.00
N ASP A 276 -13.67 3.50 -1.98
CA ASP A 276 -13.12 4.65 -2.68
C ASP A 276 -13.47 4.60 -4.17
N LEU A 277 -13.46 5.75 -4.84
CA LEU A 277 -13.83 5.88 -6.24
C LEU A 277 -12.68 6.49 -7.04
N LEU A 278 -12.42 5.95 -8.24
CA LEU A 278 -11.51 6.55 -9.22
C LEU A 278 -12.28 6.74 -10.53
N TRP A 279 -12.75 7.95 -10.74
CA TRP A 279 -13.44 8.37 -11.95
C TRP A 279 -12.43 8.73 -13.02
N LEU A 280 -12.23 7.85 -14.00
CA LEU A 280 -11.47 8.18 -15.20
C LEU A 280 -12.34 8.97 -16.17
N ASN A 281 -11.79 10.05 -16.70
CA ASN A 281 -12.47 10.89 -17.66
C ASN A 281 -12.45 10.23 -19.06
N ASN A 282 -13.62 10.02 -19.66
CA ASN A 282 -13.71 9.36 -20.96
C ASN A 282 -13.38 10.30 -22.14
N GLY A 283 -13.20 11.61 -21.89
CA GLY A 283 -12.91 12.64 -22.91
C GLY A 283 -14.12 13.02 -23.79
N ASP A 284 -15.32 12.59 -23.40
CA ASP A 284 -16.59 12.85 -24.11
C ASP A 284 -17.65 13.53 -23.23
N GLY A 285 -17.21 14.08 -22.08
CA GLY A 285 -18.06 14.68 -21.06
C GLY A 285 -18.64 13.69 -20.05
N THR A 286 -18.17 12.43 -20.06
CA THR A 286 -18.57 11.40 -19.10
C THR A 286 -17.37 10.79 -18.36
N PHE A 287 -17.65 10.12 -17.24
CA PHE A 287 -16.70 9.42 -16.40
C PHE A 287 -17.07 7.94 -16.24
N SER A 288 -16.07 7.13 -15.96
CA SER A 288 -16.22 5.72 -15.61
C SER A 288 -15.43 5.43 -14.33
N ASN A 289 -16.03 4.77 -13.35
CA ASN A 289 -15.29 4.31 -12.18
C ASN A 289 -14.44 3.07 -12.55
N TYR A 290 -13.12 3.19 -12.38
CA TYR A 290 -12.12 2.17 -12.71
C TYR A 290 -11.32 1.70 -11.48
N ILE A 291 -11.77 2.03 -10.27
CA ILE A 291 -11.05 1.72 -9.03
C ILE A 291 -10.73 0.22 -8.89
N ASP A 292 -11.63 -0.67 -9.31
CA ASP A 292 -11.48 -2.13 -9.23
C ASP A 292 -10.47 -2.72 -10.23
N LYS A 293 -10.03 -1.92 -11.21
CA LYS A 293 -8.98 -2.27 -12.18
C LYS A 293 -7.65 -1.57 -11.91
N ALA A 294 -7.70 -0.46 -11.18
CA ALA A 294 -6.54 0.35 -10.85
C ALA A 294 -5.88 -0.04 -9.53
N LEU A 295 -6.68 -0.32 -8.50
CA LEU A 295 -6.21 -0.71 -7.16
C LEU A 295 -6.57 -2.16 -6.86
N LYS A 296 -5.70 -2.83 -6.09
CA LYS A 296 -5.96 -4.21 -5.63
C LYS A 296 -6.76 -4.26 -4.33
N HIS A 297 -6.57 -3.25 -3.47
CA HIS A 297 -7.32 -3.05 -2.23
C HIS A 297 -7.21 -1.59 -1.74
N GLN A 298 -8.07 -1.21 -0.80
CA GLN A 298 -8.28 0.17 -0.33
C GLN A 298 -8.28 0.25 1.20
N SER A 299 -8.13 1.46 1.75
CA SER A 299 -8.36 1.71 3.19
C SER A 299 -9.84 1.46 3.50
N TYR A 300 -10.16 0.98 4.71
CA TYR A 300 -11.53 0.65 5.08
C TYR A 300 -12.32 1.88 5.50
N SER A 301 -11.67 2.85 6.13
CA SER A 301 -12.29 4.12 6.52
C SER A 301 -11.42 5.24 5.98
N SER A 302 -11.43 5.42 4.65
CA SER A 302 -10.62 6.43 3.99
C SER A 302 -11.09 7.83 4.40
N MET A 303 -10.18 8.59 5.02
CA MET A 303 -10.42 9.95 5.48
C MET A 303 -9.93 10.96 4.43
N GLY A 304 -8.86 11.71 4.72
CA GLY A 304 -8.24 12.60 3.75
C GLY A 304 -7.39 11.85 2.72
N SER A 305 -7.24 12.49 1.56
CA SER A 305 -6.42 12.01 0.45
C SER A 305 -5.56 13.13 -0.15
N ASP A 306 -4.43 12.74 -0.74
CA ASP A 306 -3.62 13.63 -1.59
C ASP A 306 -2.92 12.81 -2.67
N ALA A 307 -2.50 13.49 -3.75
CA ALA A 307 -1.81 12.88 -4.87
C ALA A 307 -0.58 13.69 -5.30
N ALA A 308 0.59 13.05 -5.32
CA ALA A 308 1.85 13.67 -5.71
C ALA A 308 2.86 12.62 -6.17
N ASP A 309 3.80 13.02 -7.03
CA ASP A 309 4.97 12.22 -7.40
C ASP A 309 5.98 12.25 -6.24
N ILE A 310 6.05 11.13 -5.49
CA ILE A 310 6.91 11.01 -4.29
C ILE A 310 8.29 10.43 -4.62
N ASN A 311 8.48 9.89 -5.82
CA ASN A 311 9.68 9.17 -6.22
C ASN A 311 10.44 9.81 -7.40
N ASN A 312 9.92 10.93 -7.91
CA ASN A 312 10.45 11.73 -9.00
C ASN A 312 10.49 10.99 -10.35
N ASP A 313 9.50 10.12 -10.62
CA ASP A 313 9.36 9.38 -11.88
C ASP A 313 8.34 10.00 -12.87
N GLY A 314 7.69 11.10 -12.47
CA GLY A 314 6.71 11.83 -13.26
C GLY A 314 5.29 11.29 -13.18
N TRP A 315 5.00 10.31 -12.31
CA TRP A 315 3.67 9.76 -12.08
C TRP A 315 3.20 10.08 -10.66
N PRO A 316 2.00 10.66 -10.48
CA PRO A 316 1.47 10.92 -9.15
C PRO A 316 1.01 9.62 -8.47
N GLU A 317 1.48 9.40 -7.25
CA GLU A 317 0.96 8.42 -6.29
C GLU A 317 -0.34 8.90 -5.64
N ILE A 318 -1.07 7.97 -5.02
CA ILE A 318 -2.26 8.28 -4.20
C ILE A 318 -1.97 7.87 -2.76
N MET A 319 -2.28 8.75 -1.81
CA MET A 319 -2.18 8.48 -0.38
C MET A 319 -3.55 8.66 0.29
N THR A 320 -3.97 7.67 1.08
CA THR A 320 -5.20 7.69 1.87
C THR A 320 -4.92 7.40 3.35
N LEU A 321 -5.72 8.03 4.22
CA LEU A 321 -5.61 7.88 5.67
C LEU A 321 -6.73 7.02 6.25
N ASP A 322 -6.42 6.24 7.27
CA ASP A 322 -7.32 5.44 8.10
C ASP A 322 -6.94 5.66 9.60
N MET A 323 -7.52 4.88 10.50
CA MET A 323 -7.47 5.08 11.95
C MET A 323 -6.64 4.02 12.70
N LEU A 324 -5.72 3.32 12.02
CA LEU A 324 -4.90 2.27 12.64
C LEU A 324 -3.88 2.87 13.64
N PRO A 325 -3.93 2.54 14.94
CA PRO A 325 -2.99 3.11 15.90
C PRO A 325 -1.59 2.49 15.86
N GLU A 326 -0.55 3.28 16.15
CA GLU A 326 0.84 2.79 16.17
C GLU A 326 1.23 2.04 17.46
N TYR A 327 0.61 2.37 18.60
CA TYR A 327 0.96 1.79 19.92
C TYR A 327 0.13 0.56 20.26
N ASN A 328 0.76 -0.43 20.92
CA ASN A 328 0.12 -1.70 21.28
C ASN A 328 -1.15 -1.55 22.15
N GLU A 329 -1.14 -0.71 23.19
CA GLU A 329 -2.34 -0.51 24.03
C GLU A 329 -3.50 0.02 23.19
N ARG A 330 -3.23 1.06 22.41
CA ARG A 330 -4.23 1.72 21.57
C ARG A 330 -4.75 0.81 20.46
N LYS A 331 -3.88 0.05 19.79
CA LYS A 331 -4.25 -0.91 18.75
C LYS A 331 -5.16 -2.03 19.30
N LYS A 332 -4.96 -2.49 20.53
CA LYS A 332 -5.78 -3.55 21.16
C LYS A 332 -7.06 -3.06 21.85
N THR A 333 -7.13 -1.76 22.14
CA THR A 333 -8.32 -1.11 22.73
C THR A 333 -9.18 -0.41 21.68
N THR A 334 -8.70 -0.30 20.44
CA THR A 334 -9.48 0.11 19.27
C THR A 334 -10.23 -1.08 18.70
N PHE A 335 -11.54 -0.92 18.49
CA PHE A 335 -12.38 -2.00 17.97
C PHE A 335 -12.12 -2.24 16.48
N SER A 336 -12.15 -3.51 16.07
CA SER A 336 -12.11 -3.92 14.67
C SER A 336 -13.14 -5.02 14.47
N PHE A 337 -13.97 -4.86 13.45
CA PHE A 337 -15.00 -5.80 13.02
C PHE A 337 -14.53 -6.74 11.89
N MET A 338 -13.28 -6.57 11.42
CA MET A 338 -12.70 -7.37 10.34
C MET A 338 -12.52 -8.84 10.77
N ASN A 339 -13.13 -9.74 10.01
CA ASN A 339 -12.97 -11.19 10.08
C ASN A 339 -13.33 -11.82 8.73
N TYR A 340 -13.00 -13.09 8.54
CA TYR A 340 -13.22 -13.82 7.29
C TYR A 340 -14.68 -13.78 6.81
N ASP A 341 -15.65 -14.11 7.67
CA ASP A 341 -17.05 -14.19 7.27
C ASP A 341 -17.62 -12.83 6.83
N ARG A 342 -17.22 -11.75 7.51
CA ARG A 342 -17.58 -10.38 7.12
C ARG A 342 -16.96 -10.03 5.77
N TYR A 343 -15.66 -10.28 5.61
CA TYR A 343 -14.92 -10.00 4.38
C TYR A 343 -15.55 -10.71 3.17
N GLU A 344 -15.87 -12.00 3.30
CA GLU A 344 -16.57 -12.75 2.25
C GLU A 344 -17.97 -12.20 1.97
N ALA A 345 -18.71 -11.78 3.01
CA ALA A 345 -20.04 -11.19 2.85
C ALA A 345 -20.01 -9.83 2.13
N GLU A 346 -18.99 -9.00 2.38
CA GLU A 346 -18.77 -7.73 1.67
C GLU A 346 -18.49 -8.00 0.18
N ARG A 347 -17.55 -8.90 -0.14
CA ARG A 347 -17.27 -9.28 -1.54
C ARG A 347 -18.50 -9.85 -2.24
N ALA A 348 -19.30 -10.65 -1.55
CA ALA A 348 -20.54 -11.22 -2.10
C ALA A 348 -21.62 -10.16 -2.40
N MET A 349 -21.58 -9.01 -1.73
CA MET A 349 -22.44 -7.84 -2.02
C MET A 349 -21.81 -6.88 -3.04
N GLY A 350 -20.63 -7.24 -3.53
CA GLY A 350 -19.92 -6.55 -4.60
C GLY A 350 -18.95 -5.49 -4.13
N TYR A 351 -18.58 -5.40 -2.85
CA TYR A 351 -17.54 -4.47 -2.41
C TYR A 351 -16.14 -4.95 -2.80
N GLU A 352 -15.23 -4.00 -3.08
CA GLU A 352 -13.81 -4.29 -3.28
C GLU A 352 -13.08 -4.58 -1.95
N PRO A 353 -11.90 -5.24 -1.96
CA PRO A 353 -11.14 -5.51 -0.73
C PRO A 353 -10.69 -4.25 0.01
N GLU A 354 -10.98 -4.19 1.31
CA GLU A 354 -10.65 -3.04 2.17
C GLU A 354 -10.00 -3.48 3.49
N PHE A 355 -9.04 -2.71 3.99
CA PHE A 355 -8.33 -3.00 5.24
C PHE A 355 -8.10 -1.73 6.08
N MET A 356 -8.24 -1.84 7.41
CA MET A 356 -8.09 -0.70 8.32
C MET A 356 -6.63 -0.28 8.52
N ARG A 357 -6.09 0.53 7.60
CA ARG A 357 -4.75 1.14 7.63
C ARG A 357 -4.61 2.23 6.57
N ASN A 358 -3.65 3.13 6.77
CA ASN A 358 -3.27 4.07 5.70
C ASN A 358 -2.71 3.32 4.50
N MET A 359 -2.92 3.84 3.30
CA MET A 359 -2.41 3.24 2.07
C MET A 359 -1.67 4.26 1.21
N LEU A 360 -0.52 3.81 0.70
CA LEU A 360 0.26 4.52 -0.30
C LEU A 360 0.26 3.68 -1.59
N GLN A 361 -0.47 4.15 -2.59
CA GLN A 361 -0.63 3.51 -3.89
C GLN A 361 0.46 4.04 -4.84
N LEU A 362 1.52 3.25 -5.02
CA LEU A 362 2.64 3.55 -5.92
C LEU A 362 2.21 3.41 -7.39
N ASN A 363 2.39 4.45 -8.21
CA ASN A 363 1.91 4.43 -9.60
C ASN A 363 2.89 3.68 -10.52
N ASN A 364 2.44 2.59 -11.15
CA ASN A 364 3.29 1.81 -12.05
C ASN A 364 3.19 2.26 -13.52
N GLY A 365 2.40 3.30 -13.82
CA GLY A 365 2.05 3.73 -15.18
C GLY A 365 0.69 3.20 -15.61
N THR A 366 0.51 2.92 -16.90
CA THR A 366 -0.81 2.61 -17.48
C THR A 366 -0.81 1.37 -18.37
N ARG A 367 -1.89 0.59 -18.30
CA ARG A 367 -2.14 -0.55 -19.19
C ARG A 367 -3.47 -0.40 -19.92
N TRP A 368 -3.60 -1.03 -21.09
CA TRP A 368 -4.86 -1.00 -21.84
C TRP A 368 -5.79 -2.10 -21.34
N ILE A 369 -6.93 -1.73 -20.78
CA ILE A 369 -8.00 -2.65 -20.37
C ILE A 369 -9.26 -2.28 -21.14
N ASN A 370 -9.76 -3.19 -21.98
CA ASN A 370 -10.96 -2.96 -22.80
C ASN A 370 -10.91 -1.64 -23.62
N LYS A 371 -9.72 -1.29 -24.14
CA LYS A 371 -9.44 -0.02 -24.88
C LYS A 371 -9.49 1.25 -24.04
N VAL A 372 -9.55 1.14 -22.71
CA VAL A 372 -9.34 2.25 -21.80
C VAL A 372 -7.92 2.19 -21.28
N LYS A 373 -7.25 3.34 -21.25
CA LYS A 373 -5.91 3.48 -20.67
C LYS A 373 -6.09 3.60 -19.16
N THR A 374 -5.79 2.53 -18.44
CA THR A 374 -6.08 2.39 -17.01
C THR A 374 -4.77 2.46 -16.22
N PRO A 375 -4.66 3.34 -15.20
CA PRO A 375 -3.52 3.35 -14.31
C PRO A 375 -3.56 2.11 -13.40
N PHE A 376 -2.42 1.65 -12.92
CA PHE A 376 -2.36 0.50 -12.02
C PHE A 376 -1.33 0.73 -10.92
N PHE A 377 -1.72 0.42 -9.67
CA PHE A 377 -0.96 0.81 -8.49
C PHE A 377 -0.56 -0.37 -7.62
N SER A 378 0.59 -0.21 -6.97
CA SER A 378 1.10 -1.11 -5.92
C SER A 378 0.88 -0.48 -4.56
N GLU A 379 0.08 -1.10 -3.69
CA GLU A 379 -0.09 -0.62 -2.31
C GLU A 379 1.16 -0.94 -1.49
N ILE A 380 1.90 0.06 -1.01
CA ILE A 380 3.18 -0.11 -0.31
C ILE A 380 3.22 0.51 1.09
N GLY A 381 2.07 0.76 1.73
CA GLY A 381 1.97 1.51 2.98
C GLY A 381 2.72 0.86 4.15
N PHE A 382 2.73 -0.48 4.25
CA PHE A 382 3.60 -1.16 5.20
C PHE A 382 5.06 -0.91 4.83
N TYR A 383 5.50 -1.24 3.61
CA TYR A 383 6.88 -1.04 3.16
C TYR A 383 7.39 0.37 3.48
N ALA A 384 6.57 1.38 3.17
CA ALA A 384 6.86 2.78 3.37
C ALA A 384 6.95 3.20 4.85
N GLY A 385 6.33 2.45 5.77
CA GLY A 385 6.33 2.71 7.22
C GLY A 385 5.33 3.77 7.66
N ILE A 386 4.23 3.91 6.91
CA ILE A 386 3.21 4.96 7.07
C ILE A 386 1.83 4.39 7.40
N GLU A 387 1.70 3.08 7.61
CA GLU A 387 0.42 2.36 7.69
C GLU A 387 -0.45 2.75 8.90
N ALA A 388 0.18 3.26 9.96
CA ALA A 388 -0.44 3.44 11.27
C ALA A 388 -0.10 4.82 11.86
N THR A 389 -1.07 5.72 11.81
CA THR A 389 -0.97 7.06 12.39
C THR A 389 -2.07 7.38 13.39
N ASP A 390 -2.86 6.39 13.83
CA ASP A 390 -4.05 6.57 14.69
C ASP A 390 -5.10 7.46 14.01
N TRP A 391 -5.98 8.13 14.76
CA TRP A 391 -7.12 8.90 14.21
C TRP A 391 -6.72 10.08 13.31
N SER A 392 -6.50 9.78 12.03
CA SER A 392 -5.89 10.68 11.06
C SER A 392 -6.91 11.37 10.17
N TRP A 393 -6.65 12.63 9.78
CA TRP A 393 -7.59 13.43 8.98
C TRP A 393 -7.01 13.94 7.67
N SER A 394 -6.14 14.95 7.71
CA SER A 394 -5.54 15.58 6.52
C SER A 394 -4.17 14.97 6.26
N VAL A 395 -3.90 14.59 5.01
CA VAL A 395 -2.56 14.30 4.50
C VAL A 395 -2.14 15.38 3.51
N LEU A 396 -0.89 15.84 3.60
CA LEU A 396 -0.31 16.80 2.65
C LEU A 396 1.03 16.26 2.16
N LEU A 397 1.15 16.05 0.85
CA LEU A 397 2.37 15.64 0.17
C LEU A 397 3.08 16.87 -0.41
N ALA A 398 4.17 17.29 0.24
CA ALA A 398 4.90 18.49 -0.12
C ALA A 398 6.38 18.37 0.26
N ASP A 399 7.26 19.09 -0.43
CA ASP A 399 8.69 19.14 -0.08
C ASP A 399 8.90 20.19 1.03
N PHE A 400 8.85 19.75 2.29
CA PHE A 400 8.92 20.66 3.45
C PHE A 400 10.35 21.12 3.78
N ASN A 401 11.37 20.43 3.26
CA ASN A 401 12.78 20.73 3.55
C ASN A 401 13.57 21.22 2.32
N ASN A 402 12.87 21.44 1.19
CA ASN A 402 13.40 21.87 -0.11
C ASN A 402 14.49 20.96 -0.68
N ASP A 403 14.49 19.66 -0.39
CA ASP A 403 15.51 18.73 -0.88
C ASP A 403 15.20 18.06 -2.22
N GLY A 404 14.04 18.39 -2.80
CA GLY A 404 13.52 17.87 -4.06
C GLY A 404 12.63 16.63 -3.91
N TRP A 405 12.35 16.15 -2.70
CA TRP A 405 11.53 14.97 -2.45
C TRP A 405 10.29 15.33 -1.65
N LYS A 406 9.13 14.77 -2.01
CA LYS A 406 7.89 15.04 -1.27
C LYS A 406 7.92 14.31 0.07
N ASP A 407 7.81 15.07 1.12
CA ASP A 407 7.54 14.65 2.49
C ASP A 407 6.01 14.54 2.72
N MET A 408 5.59 14.13 3.91
CA MET A 408 4.18 13.93 4.23
C MET A 408 3.84 14.48 5.63
N HIS A 409 2.86 15.38 5.73
CA HIS A 409 2.31 15.86 7.00
C HIS A 409 0.90 15.29 7.22
N ILE A 410 0.63 14.74 8.41
CA ILE A 410 -0.67 14.16 8.78
C ILE A 410 -1.22 14.78 10.06
N THR A 411 -2.45 15.29 10.02
CA THR A 411 -3.17 15.76 11.21
C THR A 411 -3.88 14.64 11.95
N ASN A 412 -3.99 14.78 13.27
CA ASN A 412 -4.45 13.70 14.14
C ASN A 412 -5.28 14.16 15.34
N GLY A 413 -6.06 13.23 15.90
CA GLY A 413 -6.80 13.37 17.16
C GLY A 413 -8.33 13.45 16.97
N ILE A 414 -9.07 13.16 18.04
CA ILE A 414 -10.54 13.06 18.01
C ILE A 414 -11.14 13.47 19.37
N GLY A 415 -12.35 14.02 19.33
CA GLY A 415 -13.09 14.48 20.51
C GLY A 415 -13.42 13.40 21.53
N ARG A 416 -14.02 12.27 21.14
CA ARG A 416 -14.32 11.16 22.07
C ARG A 416 -13.98 9.83 21.42
N ASP A 417 -13.48 8.89 22.21
CA ASP A 417 -13.09 7.56 21.76
C ASP A 417 -14.28 6.60 21.61
N PHE A 418 -15.17 6.86 20.65
CA PHE A 418 -16.40 6.06 20.49
C PHE A 418 -16.17 4.66 19.90
N ILE A 419 -15.00 4.40 19.28
CA ILE A 419 -14.59 3.05 18.84
C ILE A 419 -13.80 2.28 19.89
N ASN A 420 -13.69 2.80 21.12
CA ASN A 420 -13.07 2.07 22.21
C ASN A 420 -13.78 0.73 22.44
N ALA A 421 -13.05 -0.37 22.36
CA ALA A 421 -13.60 -1.71 22.41
C ALA A 421 -14.33 -1.99 23.74
N ASP A 422 -13.82 -1.50 24.87
CA ASP A 422 -14.47 -1.64 26.18
C ASP A 422 -15.76 -0.79 26.27
N PHE A 423 -15.79 0.38 25.64
CA PHE A 423 -17.00 1.20 25.54
C PHE A 423 -18.06 0.56 24.66
N LEU A 424 -17.68 0.00 23.51
CA LEU A 424 -18.60 -0.67 22.60
C LEU A 424 -19.19 -1.93 23.24
N GLU A 425 -18.38 -2.74 23.92
CA GLU A 425 -18.89 -3.91 24.66
C GLU A 425 -19.84 -3.50 25.79
N PHE A 426 -19.49 -2.47 26.57
CA PHE A 426 -20.40 -1.89 27.57
C PHE A 426 -21.73 -1.46 26.95
N SER A 427 -21.69 -0.77 25.80
CA SER A 427 -22.87 -0.28 25.10
C SER A 427 -23.76 -1.42 24.61
N GLN A 428 -23.17 -2.49 24.09
CA GLN A 428 -23.89 -3.69 23.69
C GLN A 428 -24.60 -4.37 24.87
N GLU A 429 -23.95 -4.48 26.03
CA GLU A 429 -24.56 -5.05 27.23
C GLU A 429 -25.71 -4.18 27.76
N VAL A 430 -25.57 -2.85 27.72
CA VAL A 430 -26.67 -1.94 28.08
C VAL A 430 -27.84 -2.08 27.11
N PHE A 431 -27.60 -2.23 25.81
CA PHE A 431 -28.67 -2.44 24.82
C PHE A 431 -29.39 -3.80 24.98
N LYS A 432 -28.73 -4.82 25.52
CA LYS A 432 -29.36 -6.12 25.86
C LYS A 432 -30.19 -6.08 27.15
N SER A 433 -30.05 -5.03 27.96
CA SER A 433 -30.79 -4.90 29.22
C SER A 433 -32.29 -4.71 29.00
N SER A 434 -33.10 -5.03 30.01
CA SER A 434 -34.56 -4.84 29.95
C SER A 434 -35.03 -3.40 30.19
N LEU A 435 -34.11 -2.42 30.23
CA LEU A 435 -34.43 -1.01 30.44
C LEU A 435 -35.13 -0.40 29.21
N PRO A 436 -35.96 0.65 29.38
CA PRO A 436 -36.49 1.41 28.25
C PRO A 436 -35.36 1.98 27.37
N ARG A 437 -35.57 2.04 26.04
CA ARG A 437 -34.57 2.52 25.07
C ARG A 437 -33.98 3.90 25.42
N THR A 438 -34.82 4.82 25.89
CA THR A 438 -34.39 6.16 26.31
C THR A 438 -33.45 6.15 27.51
N GLU A 439 -33.62 5.21 28.43
CA GLU A 439 -32.74 5.03 29.59
C GLU A 439 -31.43 4.35 29.17
N GLN A 440 -31.48 3.35 28.29
CA GLN A 440 -30.29 2.73 27.69
C GLN A 440 -29.42 3.78 27.00
N GLU A 441 -30.01 4.60 26.13
CA GLU A 441 -29.31 5.68 25.41
C GLU A 441 -28.69 6.70 26.37
N LYS A 442 -29.40 7.07 27.44
CA LYS A 442 -28.87 7.97 28.47
C LYS A 442 -27.64 7.38 29.18
N ILE A 443 -27.67 6.10 29.53
CA ILE A 443 -26.54 5.42 30.18
C ILE A 443 -25.32 5.40 29.25
N ILE A 444 -25.52 5.06 27.98
CA ILE A 444 -24.46 5.03 26.97
C ILE A 444 -23.87 6.42 26.74
N ARG A 445 -24.71 7.44 26.59
CA ARG A 445 -24.27 8.84 26.45
C ARG A 445 -23.43 9.29 27.64
N ASN A 446 -23.91 9.05 28.87
CA ASN A 446 -23.15 9.38 30.08
C ASN A 446 -21.79 8.67 30.13
N LYS A 447 -21.73 7.43 29.64
CA LYS A 447 -20.46 6.69 29.55
C LYS A 447 -19.54 7.30 28.49
N LEU A 448 -20.05 7.67 27.31
CA LEU A 448 -19.23 8.31 26.28
C LEU A 448 -18.69 9.66 26.74
N SER A 449 -19.51 10.49 27.37
CA SER A 449 -19.10 11.78 27.95
C SER A 449 -18.05 11.63 29.07
N SER A 450 -17.91 10.44 29.65
CA SER A 450 -16.86 10.14 30.63
C SER A 450 -15.51 9.77 29.99
N LEU A 451 -15.47 9.50 28.68
CA LEU A 451 -14.22 9.24 27.97
C LEU A 451 -13.48 10.55 27.69
N ASN A 452 -12.15 10.49 27.80
CA ASN A 452 -11.29 11.65 27.54
C ASN A 452 -11.23 11.98 26.04
N HIS A 453 -10.90 13.24 25.74
CA HIS A 453 -10.46 13.61 24.40
C HIS A 453 -9.13 12.94 24.06
N ILE A 454 -8.97 12.55 22.81
CA ILE A 454 -7.74 11.94 22.31
C ILE A 454 -6.97 13.05 21.59
N ASN A 455 -6.10 13.72 22.35
CA ASN A 455 -5.14 14.66 21.77
C ASN A 455 -3.90 13.87 21.33
N LEU A 456 -3.57 13.96 20.05
CA LEU A 456 -2.45 13.24 19.44
C LEU A 456 -1.46 14.23 18.83
N LYS A 457 -0.23 13.77 18.60
CA LYS A 457 0.73 14.53 17.79
C LYS A 457 0.33 14.39 16.32
N ASN A 458 0.54 15.44 15.55
CA ASN A 458 0.58 15.30 14.10
C ASN A 458 1.86 14.57 13.69
N TYR A 459 1.85 13.95 12.51
CA TYR A 459 3.01 13.27 11.94
C TYR A 459 3.66 14.17 10.89
N LEU A 460 4.98 14.07 10.78
CA LEU A 460 5.77 14.64 9.70
C LEU A 460 6.77 13.59 9.25
N TYR A 461 6.46 12.94 8.14
CA TYR A 461 7.25 11.90 7.52
C TYR A 461 8.19 12.51 6.50
N ILE A 462 9.50 12.40 6.74
CA ILE A 462 10.55 12.81 5.81
C ILE A 462 10.88 11.67 4.86
N ASN A 463 10.98 11.97 3.58
CA ASN A 463 11.23 10.99 2.53
C ASN A 463 12.70 10.51 2.54
N ASN A 464 12.91 9.20 2.70
CA ASN A 464 14.26 8.62 2.71
C ASN A 464 14.82 8.37 1.30
N LYS A 465 14.13 8.81 0.23
CA LYS A 465 14.52 8.69 -1.19
C LYS A 465 14.59 7.25 -1.70
N ASN A 466 13.89 6.35 -1.01
CA ASN A 466 13.85 4.93 -1.32
C ASN A 466 12.44 4.33 -1.13
N LEU A 467 11.40 5.17 -1.24
CA LEU A 467 9.99 4.84 -0.98
C LEU A 467 9.64 4.54 0.49
N THR A 468 10.58 4.76 1.42
CA THR A 468 10.30 4.71 2.87
C THR A 468 10.36 6.10 3.49
N PHE A 469 9.71 6.24 4.63
CA PHE A 469 9.64 7.51 5.34
C PHE A 469 10.05 7.37 6.80
N THR A 470 10.56 8.48 7.38
CA THR A 470 10.91 8.57 8.79
C THR A 470 10.04 9.64 9.46
N ASN A 471 9.29 9.29 10.50
CA ASN A 471 8.52 10.28 11.27
C ASN A 471 9.45 11.14 12.14
N GLU A 472 9.60 12.41 11.76
CA GLU A 472 10.44 13.41 12.43
C GLU A 472 9.61 14.48 13.17
N ALA A 473 8.29 14.29 13.35
CA ALA A 473 7.40 15.32 13.90
C ALA A 473 7.93 16.00 15.17
N THR A 474 8.42 15.23 16.15
CA THR A 474 8.91 15.80 17.41
C THR A 474 10.22 16.58 17.21
N ASN A 475 11.15 16.04 16.41
CA ASN A 475 12.46 16.66 16.17
C ASN A 475 12.36 17.91 15.28
N SER A 476 11.35 17.94 14.41
CA SER A 476 11.06 19.03 13.48
C SER A 476 10.16 20.11 14.05
N GLY A 477 9.71 20.03 15.31
CA GLY A 477 8.90 21.07 15.96
C GLY A 477 7.38 20.93 15.83
N ILE A 478 6.90 19.80 15.30
CA ILE A 478 5.47 19.44 15.09
C ILE A 478 4.91 18.56 16.24
N GLY A 479 5.64 18.39 17.35
CA GLY A 479 5.28 17.47 18.43
C GLY A 479 4.17 17.90 19.41
N LYS A 480 3.36 18.93 19.11
CA LYS A 480 2.30 19.40 20.02
C LYS A 480 1.05 18.53 19.90
N LEU A 481 0.50 18.15 21.06
CA LEU A 481 -0.75 17.39 21.14
C LEU A 481 -1.96 18.28 20.85
N SER A 482 -2.87 17.80 20.00
CA SER A 482 -4.11 18.48 19.63
C SER A 482 -5.15 17.51 19.08
N MET A 483 -6.35 18.04 18.81
CA MET A 483 -7.32 17.46 17.89
C MET A 483 -7.29 18.31 16.63
N SER A 484 -6.45 17.93 15.67
CA SER A 484 -6.21 18.65 14.43
C SER A 484 -6.97 18.01 13.28
N ASN A 485 -7.61 18.81 12.42
CA ASN A 485 -8.37 18.32 11.26
C ASN A 485 -7.77 18.87 9.95
N GLY A 486 -8.35 19.91 9.34
CA GLY A 486 -7.81 20.49 8.11
C GLY A 486 -6.43 21.12 8.28
N ALA A 487 -5.57 20.98 7.29
CA ALA A 487 -4.26 21.62 7.21
C ALA A 487 -3.96 22.12 5.79
N VAL A 488 -3.06 23.08 5.67
CA VAL A 488 -2.52 23.61 4.39
C VAL A 488 -1.06 23.98 4.53
N TYR A 489 -0.35 24.01 3.41
CA TYR A 489 0.97 24.61 3.28
C TYR A 489 0.94 25.83 2.35
N ALA A 490 1.85 26.79 2.59
CA ALA A 490 2.07 27.98 1.77
C ALA A 490 3.41 28.64 2.12
N ASP A 491 3.98 29.45 1.23
CA ASP A 491 5.13 30.33 1.55
C ASP A 491 4.58 31.67 2.11
N LEU A 492 4.38 31.77 3.43
CA LEU A 492 3.65 32.89 4.05
C LEU A 492 4.50 34.16 4.18
N ASP A 493 5.83 34.07 4.13
CA ASP A 493 6.75 35.21 4.22
C ASP A 493 7.59 35.47 2.95
N ASN A 494 7.31 34.70 1.88
CA ASN A 494 7.95 34.76 0.57
C ASN A 494 9.47 34.55 0.66
N ASP A 495 9.92 33.50 1.34
CA ASP A 495 11.33 33.12 1.42
C ASP A 495 11.68 31.77 0.76
N GLY A 496 10.68 31.13 0.13
CA GLY A 496 10.84 29.98 -0.76
C GLY A 496 10.80 28.61 -0.07
N ASP A 497 10.45 28.57 1.21
CA ASP A 497 10.06 27.34 1.89
C ASP A 497 8.56 27.33 2.22
N LEU A 498 8.05 26.15 2.58
CA LEU A 498 6.62 25.94 2.82
C LEU A 498 6.32 25.97 4.31
N ASP A 499 5.64 27.01 4.77
CA ASP A 499 5.03 27.10 6.10
C ASP A 499 3.77 26.22 6.19
N LEU A 500 3.32 25.96 7.41
CA LEU A 500 2.19 25.08 7.68
C LEU A 500 1.15 25.73 8.59
N VAL A 501 -0.13 25.61 8.22
CA VAL A 501 -1.28 26.07 9.00
C VAL A 501 -2.22 24.91 9.29
N VAL A 502 -2.65 24.76 10.54
CA VAL A 502 -3.50 23.64 11.00
C VAL A 502 -4.71 24.14 11.76
N ASN A 503 -5.91 23.70 11.34
CA ASN A 503 -7.17 23.94 12.03
C ASN A 503 -7.37 22.92 13.16
N ASN A 504 -7.67 23.41 14.36
CA ASN A 504 -7.80 22.59 15.55
C ASN A 504 -9.19 22.73 16.18
N ILE A 505 -9.72 21.61 16.69
CA ILE A 505 -10.90 21.61 17.55
C ILE A 505 -10.52 22.06 18.97
N SER A 506 -11.33 22.95 19.55
CA SER A 506 -11.25 23.41 20.94
C SER A 506 -9.87 23.95 21.37
N SER A 507 -9.02 24.33 20.42
CA SER A 507 -7.75 25.03 20.66
C SER A 507 -7.43 25.97 19.50
N GLU A 508 -6.55 26.95 19.74
CA GLU A 508 -6.15 27.89 18.67
C GLU A 508 -5.50 27.14 17.51
N ALA A 509 -5.78 27.59 16.28
CA ALA A 509 -5.13 27.12 15.07
C ALA A 509 -3.59 27.21 15.21
N PHE A 510 -2.87 26.27 14.61
CA PHE A 510 -1.42 26.31 14.61
C PHE A 510 -0.90 26.99 13.35
N VAL A 511 0.10 27.83 13.53
CA VAL A 511 0.88 28.45 12.46
C VAL A 511 2.33 28.10 12.73
N TYR A 512 2.92 27.33 11.82
CA TYR A 512 4.30 26.91 11.89
C TYR A 512 5.11 27.64 10.83
N LYS A 513 6.07 28.42 11.29
CA LYS A 513 7.11 28.97 10.42
C LYS A 513 8.09 27.86 10.04
N ASN A 514 8.37 27.68 8.76
CA ASN A 514 9.48 26.87 8.28
C ASN A 514 10.78 27.67 8.38
N ASN A 515 11.86 26.98 8.74
CA ASN A 515 13.18 27.58 8.99
C ASN A 515 14.22 27.12 7.97
N THR A 516 13.79 26.40 6.93
CA THR A 516 14.65 25.86 5.88
C THR A 516 15.37 27.00 5.17
N ASN A 517 14.61 28.01 4.76
CA ASN A 517 15.11 29.24 4.20
C ASN A 517 14.95 30.37 5.21
N GLN A 518 15.78 31.41 5.04
CA GLN A 518 15.67 32.64 5.81
C GLN A 518 15.98 33.81 4.91
N LYS A 519 15.00 34.71 4.79
CA LYS A 519 15.12 35.94 4.02
C LYS A 519 16.43 36.69 4.29
N ASN A 520 17.12 37.07 3.21
CA ASN A 520 18.41 37.79 3.22
C ASN A 520 19.60 37.03 3.82
N LYS A 521 19.51 35.71 4.02
CA LYS A 521 20.67 34.86 4.34
C LYS A 521 21.07 34.01 3.14
N PRO A 522 22.35 33.60 3.03
CA PRO A 522 22.76 32.63 2.01
C PRO A 522 21.99 31.32 2.19
N LEU A 523 21.40 30.83 1.10
CA LEU A 523 20.66 29.57 1.08
C LEU A 523 21.62 28.38 0.96
N SER A 524 21.37 27.34 1.76
CA SER A 524 22.06 26.04 1.66
C SER A 524 21.26 25.00 0.88
N VAL A 525 19.95 25.19 0.80
CA VAL A 525 19.05 24.46 -0.09
C VAL A 525 18.31 25.47 -0.97
N HIS A 526 18.10 25.10 -2.22
CA HIS A 526 17.64 25.99 -3.28
C HIS A 526 16.21 25.65 -3.66
N TYR A 527 15.52 26.61 -4.29
CA TYR A 527 14.15 26.43 -4.73
C TYR A 527 13.87 27.11 -6.07
N LEU A 528 12.73 26.77 -6.69
CA LEU A 528 12.10 27.56 -7.73
C LEU A 528 10.60 27.60 -7.45
N SER A 529 10.04 28.80 -7.28
CA SER A 529 8.59 28.96 -7.15
C SER A 529 7.98 29.43 -8.47
N ILE A 530 6.79 28.93 -8.81
CA ILE A 530 6.14 29.18 -10.10
C ILE A 530 4.72 29.67 -9.86
N ARG A 531 4.42 30.84 -10.43
CA ARG A 531 3.07 31.39 -10.53
C ARG A 531 2.55 31.21 -11.95
N LEU A 532 1.48 30.44 -12.09
CA LEU A 532 0.82 30.21 -13.37
C LEU A 532 -0.15 31.35 -13.66
N LYS A 533 -0.16 31.79 -14.93
CA LYS A 533 -1.08 32.78 -15.49
C LYS A 533 -1.70 32.18 -16.74
N GLY A 534 -2.84 31.52 -16.54
CA GLY A 534 -3.58 30.81 -17.57
C GLY A 534 -4.27 31.75 -18.57
N ASP A 535 -5.28 31.23 -19.25
CA ASP A 535 -6.04 31.99 -20.24
C ASP A 535 -7.15 32.85 -19.59
N ASP A 536 -8.12 33.32 -20.38
CA ASP A 536 -9.20 34.16 -19.88
C ASP A 536 -10.32 33.39 -19.15
N LEU A 537 -10.34 32.06 -19.23
CA LEU A 537 -11.37 31.20 -18.67
C LEU A 537 -10.88 30.34 -17.51
N ASN A 538 -9.55 30.17 -17.39
CA ASN A 538 -8.85 29.52 -16.30
C ASN A 538 -7.56 30.32 -15.97
N LYS A 539 -7.71 31.52 -15.40
CA LYS A 539 -6.61 32.45 -15.10
C LYS A 539 -5.56 31.88 -14.13
N GLN A 540 -5.98 30.98 -13.26
CA GLN A 540 -5.13 30.31 -12.27
C GLN A 540 -4.36 29.12 -12.86
N GLY A 541 -4.76 28.63 -14.03
CA GLY A 541 -4.09 27.53 -14.73
C GLY A 541 -4.27 26.17 -14.03
N PHE A 542 -5.43 25.90 -13.41
CA PHE A 542 -5.71 24.58 -12.82
C PHE A 542 -5.63 23.47 -13.87
N GLY A 543 -5.08 22.32 -13.50
CA GLY A 543 -4.76 21.21 -14.40
C GLY A 543 -3.44 21.35 -15.16
N THR A 544 -2.68 22.44 -14.96
CA THR A 544 -1.36 22.60 -15.57
C THR A 544 -0.35 21.66 -14.94
N LYS A 545 0.39 20.92 -15.76
CA LYS A 545 1.51 20.08 -15.33
C LYS A 545 2.83 20.78 -15.56
N VAL A 546 3.73 20.71 -14.59
CA VAL A 546 5.07 21.30 -14.65
C VAL A 546 6.12 20.24 -14.37
N LEU A 547 7.02 20.04 -15.33
CA LEU A 547 8.17 19.15 -15.24
C LEU A 547 9.45 19.99 -15.19
N LEU A 548 10.25 19.80 -14.14
CA LEU A 548 11.54 20.46 -13.98
C LEU A 548 12.65 19.42 -14.13
N TYR A 549 13.55 19.65 -15.07
CA TYR A 549 14.69 18.76 -15.34
C TYR A 549 15.96 19.35 -14.73
N THR A 550 16.61 18.52 -13.92
CA THR A 550 17.95 18.77 -13.35
C THR A 550 18.89 17.67 -13.81
N ASP A 551 20.19 17.82 -13.55
CA ASP A 551 21.18 16.78 -13.91
C ASP A 551 20.93 15.43 -13.21
N GLN A 552 20.13 15.40 -12.14
CA GLN A 552 19.94 14.22 -11.28
C GLN A 552 18.53 13.62 -11.33
N GLN A 553 17.51 14.44 -11.56
CA GLN A 553 16.11 14.04 -11.38
C GLN A 553 15.15 14.91 -12.20
N VAL A 554 13.95 14.36 -12.41
CA VAL A 554 12.79 15.08 -12.93
C VAL A 554 11.87 15.36 -11.76
N LEU A 555 11.51 16.62 -11.54
CA LEU A 555 10.50 16.98 -10.54
C LEU A 555 9.18 17.26 -11.24
N TYR A 556 8.11 16.61 -10.79
CA TYR A 556 6.75 16.80 -11.29
C TYR A 556 5.86 17.46 -10.24
N GLN A 557 5.06 18.43 -10.66
CA GLN A 557 3.89 18.91 -9.91
C GLN A 557 2.74 19.22 -10.88
N GLU A 558 1.52 18.96 -10.41
CA GLU A 558 0.28 19.29 -11.09
C GLU A 558 -0.51 20.29 -10.27
N GLN A 559 -1.01 21.33 -10.94
CA GLN A 559 -1.66 22.43 -10.26
C GLN A 559 -3.15 22.16 -10.01
N ASN A 560 -3.45 21.68 -8.80
CA ASN A 560 -4.80 21.60 -8.22
C ASN A 560 -4.69 21.94 -6.72
N PRO A 561 -5.41 22.96 -6.21
CA PRO A 561 -5.20 23.44 -4.84
C PRO A 561 -5.98 22.66 -3.79
N VAL A 562 -7.02 21.91 -4.15
CA VAL A 562 -7.78 21.09 -3.19
C VAL A 562 -6.97 19.85 -2.84
N ARG A 563 -6.51 19.77 -1.59
CA ARG A 563 -5.62 18.72 -1.09
C ARG A 563 -5.87 18.44 0.39
N GLY A 564 -5.63 17.21 0.81
CA GLY A 564 -5.76 16.79 2.20
C GLY A 564 -7.20 16.60 2.64
N TYR A 565 -7.62 17.31 3.69
CA TYR A 565 -8.95 17.16 4.29
C TYR A 565 -9.61 18.51 4.48
N PHE A 566 -10.74 18.73 3.79
CA PHE A 566 -11.57 19.95 3.84
C PHE A 566 -10.83 21.24 3.44
N SER A 567 -9.66 21.13 2.80
CA SER A 567 -8.71 22.23 2.65
C SER A 567 -8.36 22.55 1.20
N SER A 568 -7.82 23.76 1.00
CA SER A 568 -7.28 24.24 -0.27
C SER A 568 -5.95 24.96 -0.04
N VAL A 569 -4.85 24.40 -0.56
CA VAL A 569 -3.48 24.94 -0.42
C VAL A 569 -3.22 26.13 -1.34
N ASP A 570 -2.04 26.74 -1.21
CA ASP A 570 -1.59 27.82 -2.08
C ASP A 570 -1.59 27.38 -3.56
N GLN A 571 -1.92 28.33 -4.44
CA GLN A 571 -1.90 28.14 -5.88
C GLN A 571 -0.50 28.33 -6.51
N GLN A 572 0.51 28.73 -5.72
CA GLN A 572 1.90 28.80 -6.15
C GLN A 572 2.56 27.42 -6.03
N LEU A 573 3.14 26.93 -7.12
CA LEU A 573 3.95 25.70 -7.10
C LEU A 573 5.34 26.01 -6.53
N ASN A 574 5.84 25.20 -5.60
CA ASN A 574 7.19 25.34 -5.04
C ASN A 574 8.00 24.06 -5.27
N PHE A 575 9.11 24.19 -6.00
CA PHE A 575 10.05 23.09 -6.26
C PHE A 575 11.30 23.28 -5.40
N GLY A 576 11.53 22.40 -4.43
CA GLY A 576 12.82 22.29 -3.77
C GLY A 576 13.86 21.66 -4.70
N LEU A 577 15.09 22.11 -4.61
CA LEU A 577 16.21 21.72 -5.49
C LEU A 577 17.38 21.13 -4.70
N GLY A 578 17.26 21.04 -3.37
CA GLY A 578 18.34 20.66 -2.48
C GLY A 578 19.57 21.54 -2.71
N SER A 579 20.74 20.94 -2.86
CA SER A 579 21.99 21.67 -3.12
C SER A 579 22.18 22.09 -4.59
N GLN A 580 21.23 21.80 -5.48
CA GLN A 580 21.34 22.09 -6.91
C GLN A 580 21.15 23.58 -7.18
N LYS A 581 22.07 24.16 -7.96
CA LYS A 581 22.07 25.58 -8.35
C LYS A 581 21.73 25.81 -9.82
N TYR A 582 21.50 24.73 -10.55
CA TYR A 582 21.28 24.77 -11.98
C TYR A 582 20.06 23.93 -12.34
N ILE A 583 19.25 24.50 -13.22
CA ILE A 583 18.08 23.87 -13.80
C ILE A 583 18.36 23.79 -15.30
N ASP A 584 18.39 22.58 -15.84
CA ASP A 584 18.60 22.35 -17.27
C ASP A 584 17.42 22.93 -18.06
N SER A 585 16.23 22.42 -17.77
CA SER A 585 15.02 22.83 -18.47
C SER A 585 13.75 22.70 -17.65
N LEU A 586 12.73 23.45 -18.04
CA LEU A 586 11.37 23.37 -17.53
C LEU A 586 10.43 23.12 -18.69
N CYS A 587 9.53 22.14 -18.57
CA CYS A 587 8.43 21.90 -19.49
C CYS A 587 7.10 22.12 -18.77
N VAL A 588 6.23 22.94 -19.36
CA VAL A 588 4.87 23.14 -18.88
C VAL A 588 3.90 22.62 -19.92
N ILE A 589 2.91 21.86 -19.46
CA ILE A 589 1.81 21.33 -20.25
C ILE A 589 0.54 21.96 -19.68
N TRP A 590 -0.10 22.83 -20.46
CA TRP A 590 -1.34 23.50 -20.09
C TRP A 590 -2.56 22.57 -20.31
N PRO A 591 -3.71 22.84 -19.68
CA PRO A 591 -4.90 21.98 -19.75
C PRO A 591 -5.42 21.74 -21.18
N ASP A 592 -5.31 22.73 -22.05
CA ASP A 592 -5.64 22.64 -23.49
C ASP A 592 -4.61 21.83 -24.31
N GLY A 593 -3.56 21.34 -23.66
CA GLY A 593 -2.48 20.56 -24.26
C GLY A 593 -1.40 21.42 -24.92
N PHE A 594 -1.47 22.76 -24.86
CA PHE A 594 -0.38 23.61 -25.29
C PHE A 594 0.83 23.44 -24.38
N THR A 595 2.02 23.67 -24.93
CA THR A 595 3.28 23.45 -24.23
C THR A 595 4.20 24.64 -24.32
N GLN A 596 4.98 24.88 -23.27
CA GLN A 596 6.11 25.82 -23.29
C GLN A 596 7.33 25.17 -22.64
N SER A 597 8.52 25.50 -23.15
CA SER A 597 9.79 25.06 -22.59
C SER A 597 10.70 26.25 -22.31
N LEU A 598 11.32 26.27 -21.14
CA LEU A 598 12.28 27.27 -20.71
C LEU A 598 13.61 26.60 -20.37
N TYR A 599 14.72 27.32 -20.55
CA TYR A 599 16.09 26.85 -20.32
C TYR A 599 16.87 27.91 -19.54
N GLY A 600 17.90 27.49 -18.80
CA GLY A 600 18.81 28.42 -18.10
C GLY A 600 18.11 29.23 -17.01
N LEU A 601 17.23 28.57 -16.25
CA LEU A 601 16.47 29.19 -15.16
C LEU A 601 17.38 29.45 -13.95
N THR A 602 17.13 30.57 -13.27
CA THR A 602 17.84 30.94 -12.04
C THR A 602 17.14 30.32 -10.85
N THR A 603 17.89 29.63 -9.99
CA THR A 603 17.39 29.15 -8.69
C THR A 603 17.14 30.29 -7.73
N ASP A 604 16.41 30.03 -6.65
CA ASP A 604 16.10 30.96 -5.56
C ASP A 604 15.27 32.15 -6.04
N THR A 605 14.35 31.88 -6.97
CA THR A 605 13.47 32.90 -7.55
C THR A 605 12.04 32.41 -7.67
N THR A 606 11.12 33.38 -7.76
CA THR A 606 9.73 33.17 -8.19
C THR A 606 9.58 33.65 -9.63
N ILE A 607 9.07 32.79 -10.52
CA ILE A 607 8.81 33.14 -11.92
C ILE A 607 7.31 33.10 -12.23
N ASN A 608 6.88 33.97 -13.15
CA ASN A 608 5.53 33.96 -13.71
C ASN A 608 5.55 33.28 -15.08
N LEU A 609 4.68 32.30 -15.27
CA LEU A 609 4.54 31.56 -16.52
C LEU A 609 3.18 31.86 -17.14
N PHE A 610 3.16 32.30 -18.40
CA PHE A 610 1.96 32.78 -19.07
C PHE A 610 1.53 31.84 -20.19
N TRP A 611 0.27 31.41 -20.19
CA TRP A 611 -0.30 30.53 -21.21
C TRP A 611 -0.13 31.10 -22.63
N LYS A 612 -0.24 32.41 -22.81
CA LYS A 612 -0.05 33.08 -24.11
C LYS A 612 1.32 32.84 -24.78
N ASN A 613 2.32 32.39 -24.02
CA ASN A 613 3.64 32.05 -24.53
C ASN A 613 3.75 30.57 -24.96
N ALA A 614 2.72 29.77 -24.68
CA ALA A 614 2.65 28.38 -25.05
C ALA A 614 2.42 28.22 -26.55
N THR A 615 2.85 27.08 -27.06
CA THR A 615 2.71 26.69 -28.46
C THR A 615 1.92 25.39 -28.55
N PRO A 616 1.15 25.17 -29.62
CA PRO A 616 0.46 23.90 -29.82
C PRO A 616 1.49 22.77 -29.72
N LYS A 617 1.18 21.72 -28.94
CA LYS A 617 2.05 20.56 -28.82
C LYS A 617 2.37 20.05 -30.22
N THR A 618 3.64 20.13 -30.60
CA THR A 618 4.09 19.46 -31.82
C THR A 618 3.91 17.98 -31.57
N SER A 619 3.20 17.30 -32.47
CA SER A 619 3.04 15.85 -32.44
C SER A 619 4.39 15.21 -32.67
N ALA A 620 5.21 15.13 -31.62
CA ALA A 620 6.32 14.21 -31.56
C ALA A 620 5.69 12.84 -31.79
N LYS A 621 6.15 12.12 -32.83
CA LYS A 621 5.86 10.70 -32.96
C LYS A 621 6.46 10.05 -31.71
N THR A 622 5.63 9.77 -30.71
CA THR A 622 5.99 8.84 -29.66
C THR A 622 6.19 7.50 -30.35
N THR A 623 7.44 7.18 -30.65
CA THR A 623 7.83 5.79 -30.85
C THR A 623 7.64 5.15 -29.50
N ASN A 624 6.54 4.42 -29.29
CA ASN A 624 6.49 3.50 -28.17
C ASN A 624 7.66 2.53 -28.40
N PRO A 625 8.71 2.56 -27.56
CA PRO A 625 9.62 1.42 -27.56
C PRO A 625 8.74 0.18 -27.29
N GLY A 626 8.94 -0.88 -28.06
CA GLY A 626 8.23 -2.14 -27.77
C GLY A 626 8.54 -2.58 -26.34
N THR A 627 7.65 -3.33 -25.72
CA THR A 627 7.95 -3.97 -24.43
C THR A 627 8.76 -5.24 -24.65
N ILE A 628 9.55 -5.63 -23.65
CA ILE A 628 10.32 -6.88 -23.65
C ILE A 628 9.36 -8.06 -23.59
N PHE A 629 8.40 -8.02 -22.68
CA PHE A 629 7.38 -9.06 -22.52
C PHE A 629 6.06 -8.63 -23.17
N ASN A 630 5.44 -9.55 -23.90
CA ASN A 630 4.19 -9.30 -24.61
C ASN A 630 3.21 -10.44 -24.34
N GLU A 631 2.00 -10.12 -23.90
CA GLU A 631 0.97 -11.15 -23.69
C GLU A 631 0.52 -11.77 -25.02
N ILE A 632 0.52 -13.10 -25.09
CA ILE A 632 0.14 -13.88 -26.27
C ILE A 632 -0.91 -14.98 -25.97
N THR A 633 -1.42 -15.05 -24.74
CA THR A 633 -2.35 -16.10 -24.24
C THR A 633 -3.44 -16.48 -25.24
N SER A 634 -4.18 -15.48 -25.72
CA SER A 634 -5.28 -15.72 -26.69
C SER A 634 -4.77 -16.20 -28.05
N THR A 635 -3.60 -15.71 -28.50
CA THR A 635 -3.04 -16.09 -29.81
C THR A 635 -2.37 -17.46 -29.82
N SER A 636 -1.81 -17.89 -28.68
CA SER A 636 -1.24 -19.23 -28.47
C SER A 636 -2.30 -20.30 -28.14
N GLN A 637 -3.57 -19.91 -28.00
CA GLN A 637 -4.70 -20.80 -27.66
C GLN A 637 -4.58 -21.48 -26.30
N ILE A 638 -3.80 -20.91 -25.38
CA ILE A 638 -3.70 -21.37 -24.00
C ILE A 638 -4.93 -20.83 -23.25
N ASN A 639 -5.95 -21.69 -23.08
CA ASN A 639 -7.21 -21.34 -22.43
C ASN A 639 -7.44 -22.21 -21.20
N TYR A 640 -6.77 -21.88 -20.09
CA TYR A 640 -6.98 -22.53 -18.79
C TYR A 640 -7.38 -21.51 -17.74
N LYS A 641 -8.25 -21.91 -16.82
CA LYS A 641 -8.56 -21.16 -15.62
C LYS A 641 -8.53 -22.08 -14.41
N HIS A 642 -7.66 -21.76 -13.47
CA HIS A 642 -7.67 -22.41 -12.17
C HIS A 642 -8.93 -22.00 -11.41
N VAL A 643 -9.57 -22.96 -10.73
CA VAL A 643 -10.76 -22.71 -9.93
C VAL A 643 -10.63 -23.44 -8.61
N GLU A 644 -10.62 -22.68 -7.53
CA GLU A 644 -10.53 -23.24 -6.18
C GLU A 644 -11.87 -23.72 -5.65
N TYR A 645 -11.83 -24.76 -4.82
CA TYR A 645 -13.00 -25.14 -4.02
C TYR A 645 -13.08 -24.24 -2.77
N PRO A 646 -14.22 -23.59 -2.48
CA PRO A 646 -14.33 -22.71 -1.31
C PRO A 646 -14.12 -23.47 0.00
N PHE A 647 -13.03 -23.15 0.70
CA PHE A 647 -12.71 -23.70 2.02
C PHE A 647 -12.25 -22.60 2.98
N ASN A 648 -12.65 -22.72 4.26
CA ASN A 648 -12.32 -21.77 5.32
C ASN A 648 -11.51 -22.45 6.42
N ASP A 649 -10.19 -22.32 6.34
CA ASP A 649 -9.20 -22.86 7.29
C ASP A 649 -9.42 -22.38 8.71
N TYR A 650 -9.92 -21.15 8.89
CA TYR A 650 -10.16 -20.55 10.20
C TYR A 650 -11.28 -21.24 10.98
N ASN A 651 -12.13 -22.04 10.33
CA ASN A 651 -13.09 -22.91 11.01
C ASN A 651 -12.42 -24.10 11.72
N ILE A 652 -11.23 -24.49 11.27
CA ILE A 652 -10.42 -25.52 11.91
C ILE A 652 -9.49 -24.87 12.93
N GLN A 653 -8.73 -23.85 12.51
CA GLN A 653 -7.76 -23.19 13.38
C GLN A 653 -7.82 -21.68 13.22
N ARG A 654 -8.52 -21.02 14.15
CA ARG A 654 -8.90 -19.59 14.05
C ARG A 654 -7.72 -18.63 14.06
N LEU A 655 -6.62 -19.02 14.71
CA LEU A 655 -5.43 -18.19 14.90
C LEU A 655 -4.30 -18.52 13.91
N ALA A 656 -4.56 -19.31 12.87
CA ALA A 656 -3.60 -19.50 11.79
C ALA A 656 -3.30 -18.14 11.11
N PRO A 657 -2.04 -17.86 10.71
CA PRO A 657 -1.68 -16.56 10.12
C PRO A 657 -2.18 -16.40 8.68
N GLN A 658 -2.44 -17.51 8.00
CA GLN A 658 -2.93 -17.59 6.62
C GLN A 658 -3.66 -18.91 6.39
N LYS A 659 -4.37 -19.02 5.28
CA LYS A 659 -4.89 -20.29 4.78
C LYS A 659 -3.80 -21.05 4.05
N TYR A 660 -3.85 -22.37 4.15
CA TYR A 660 -2.99 -23.33 3.46
C TYR A 660 -3.78 -24.28 2.56
N SER A 661 -5.09 -24.03 2.38
CA SER A 661 -5.96 -24.78 1.47
C SER A 661 -5.88 -24.37 0.00
N GLN A 662 -5.19 -23.28 -0.33
CA GLN A 662 -5.17 -22.70 -1.68
C GLN A 662 -3.74 -22.33 -2.09
N GLN A 663 -2.95 -23.32 -2.49
CA GLN A 663 -1.50 -23.16 -2.72
C GLN A 663 -1.06 -23.51 -4.15
N GLY A 664 -1.93 -24.10 -4.98
CA GLY A 664 -1.68 -24.33 -6.41
C GLY A 664 -2.25 -23.22 -7.31
N PRO A 665 -2.11 -23.31 -8.64
CA PRO A 665 -1.53 -24.44 -9.38
C PRO A 665 -0.03 -24.25 -9.70
N HIS A 666 0.65 -25.37 -9.98
CA HIS A 666 2.03 -25.41 -10.46
C HIS A 666 2.09 -26.01 -11.88
N ILE A 667 3.21 -25.76 -12.57
CA ILE A 667 3.42 -26.15 -13.98
C ILE A 667 4.65 -27.07 -14.08
N ALA A 668 4.52 -28.15 -14.84
CA ALA A 668 5.66 -28.95 -15.30
C ALA A 668 5.82 -28.79 -16.82
N VAL A 669 7.05 -28.67 -17.30
CA VAL A 669 7.39 -28.54 -18.74
C VAL A 669 8.26 -29.71 -19.17
N GLY A 670 8.00 -30.28 -20.34
CA GLY A 670 8.75 -31.41 -20.91
C GLY A 670 8.25 -31.77 -22.31
N ASP A 671 9.03 -32.51 -23.09
CA ASP A 671 8.58 -33.08 -24.37
C ASP A 671 7.77 -34.35 -24.10
N ILE A 672 6.43 -34.24 -24.11
CA ILE A 672 5.53 -35.29 -23.66
C ILE A 672 5.31 -36.36 -24.74
N ASN A 673 5.42 -35.99 -26.02
CA ASN A 673 5.11 -36.88 -27.15
C ASN A 673 6.34 -37.21 -28.02
N ASN A 674 7.54 -36.88 -27.54
CA ASN A 674 8.83 -37.09 -28.20
C ASN A 674 8.92 -36.48 -29.61
N ASP A 675 8.24 -35.35 -29.85
CA ASP A 675 8.29 -34.64 -31.14
C ASP A 675 9.37 -33.55 -31.22
N GLY A 676 10.11 -33.34 -30.12
CA GLY A 676 11.17 -32.36 -29.97
C GLY A 676 10.67 -30.96 -29.60
N LEU A 677 9.38 -30.80 -29.31
CA LEU A 677 8.79 -29.56 -28.81
C LEU A 677 8.50 -29.69 -27.32
N GLU A 678 8.68 -28.60 -26.59
CA GLU A 678 8.26 -28.57 -25.19
C GLU A 678 6.73 -28.42 -25.10
N ASP A 679 6.15 -29.25 -24.25
CA ASP A 679 4.76 -29.28 -23.81
C ASP A 679 4.69 -28.92 -22.32
N PHE A 680 3.48 -28.81 -21.76
CA PHE A 680 3.36 -28.59 -20.32
C PHE A 680 2.11 -29.21 -19.70
N PHE A 681 2.19 -29.49 -18.41
CA PHE A 681 1.06 -29.84 -17.54
C PHE A 681 0.83 -28.73 -16.53
N ILE A 682 -0.44 -28.43 -16.24
CA ILE A 682 -0.83 -27.55 -15.13
C ILE A 682 -1.76 -28.28 -14.16
N GLY A 683 -1.42 -28.20 -12.88
CA GLY A 683 -2.18 -28.82 -11.79
C GLY A 683 -3.61 -28.28 -11.65
N GLY A 684 -4.54 -29.16 -11.26
CA GLY A 684 -5.92 -28.79 -10.95
C GLY A 684 -6.21 -28.83 -9.45
N ALA A 685 -7.18 -28.04 -8.99
CA ALA A 685 -7.66 -28.09 -7.61
C ALA A 685 -8.55 -29.31 -7.32
N ILE A 686 -8.97 -29.48 -6.06
CA ILE A 686 -10.01 -30.49 -5.73
C ILE A 686 -11.24 -30.33 -6.63
N ASN A 687 -11.76 -31.45 -7.13
CA ASN A 687 -12.85 -31.60 -8.12
C ASN A 687 -12.51 -31.25 -9.58
N PHE A 688 -11.31 -30.74 -9.88
CA PHE A 688 -10.92 -30.34 -11.23
C PHE A 688 -9.65 -31.09 -11.65
N SER A 689 -9.69 -31.86 -12.75
CA SER A 689 -8.48 -32.48 -13.31
C SER A 689 -7.48 -31.40 -13.72
N GLY A 690 -6.19 -31.67 -13.53
CA GLY A 690 -5.14 -30.95 -14.25
C GLY A 690 -5.22 -31.18 -15.76
N GLU A 691 -4.53 -30.35 -16.52
CA GLU A 691 -4.62 -30.30 -17.98
C GLU A 691 -3.23 -30.34 -18.61
N ILE A 692 -3.09 -31.16 -19.66
CA ILE A 692 -1.90 -31.29 -20.50
C ILE A 692 -2.09 -30.41 -21.73
N PHE A 693 -1.09 -29.61 -22.06
CA PHE A 693 -1.03 -28.75 -23.22
C PHE A 693 0.10 -29.21 -24.14
N THR A 694 -0.27 -29.75 -25.30
CA THR A 694 0.66 -30.20 -26.33
C THR A 694 0.84 -29.13 -27.38
N GLN A 695 2.07 -28.75 -27.64
CA GLN A 695 2.44 -27.77 -28.64
C GLN A 695 2.15 -28.30 -30.04
N GLN A 696 1.63 -27.42 -30.89
CA GLN A 696 1.30 -27.71 -32.29
C GLN A 696 2.20 -26.91 -33.22
N ASN A 697 2.40 -27.44 -34.43
CA ASN A 697 3.04 -26.73 -35.53
C ASN A 697 2.34 -25.38 -35.80
N GLY A 698 2.94 -24.27 -35.35
CA GLY A 698 2.39 -22.91 -35.52
C GLY A 698 2.25 -22.07 -34.25
N GLN A 699 3.02 -22.34 -33.18
CA GLN A 699 3.05 -21.56 -31.92
C GLN A 699 1.73 -21.60 -31.14
N LYS A 700 0.99 -22.70 -31.25
CA LYS A 700 -0.31 -22.91 -30.62
C LYS A 700 -0.30 -24.16 -29.78
N PHE A 701 -1.18 -24.22 -28.79
CA PHE A 701 -1.36 -25.40 -27.95
C PHE A 701 -2.75 -26.01 -28.13
N THR A 702 -2.80 -27.32 -28.04
CA THR A 702 -4.05 -28.07 -27.83
C THR A 702 -4.00 -28.68 -26.45
N SER A 703 -5.15 -28.75 -25.79
CA SER A 703 -5.22 -29.20 -24.41
C SER A 703 -6.11 -30.42 -24.22
N SER A 704 -5.81 -31.22 -23.21
CA SER A 704 -6.59 -32.39 -22.79
C SER A 704 -6.49 -32.59 -21.28
N GLN A 705 -7.59 -33.06 -20.67
CA GLN A 705 -7.58 -33.37 -19.24
C GLN A 705 -6.74 -34.61 -18.99
N LEU A 706 -5.93 -34.60 -17.93
CA LEU A 706 -5.18 -35.78 -17.50
C LEU A 706 -6.11 -36.96 -17.16
N ILE A 707 -7.27 -36.65 -16.56
CA ILE A 707 -8.32 -37.64 -16.28
C ILE A 707 -9.72 -37.10 -16.67
N ASP A 708 -10.58 -37.98 -17.21
CA ASP A 708 -11.95 -37.65 -17.63
C ASP A 708 -12.96 -37.56 -16.45
N SER A 709 -12.49 -37.40 -15.21
CA SER A 709 -13.34 -37.43 -14.01
C SER A 709 -12.90 -36.44 -12.94
N GLN A 710 -13.80 -36.14 -11.99
CA GLN A 710 -13.45 -35.37 -10.80
C GLN A 710 -12.45 -36.13 -9.93
N LYS A 711 -11.47 -35.42 -9.37
CA LYS A 711 -10.52 -35.93 -8.38
C LYS A 711 -10.75 -35.31 -7.01
N MET A 712 -10.27 -35.98 -5.96
CA MET A 712 -10.42 -35.52 -4.56
C MET A 712 -9.13 -34.90 -4.01
N GLU A 713 -8.05 -34.97 -4.75
CA GLU A 713 -6.73 -34.44 -4.42
C GLU A 713 -6.59 -33.00 -4.90
N GLU A 714 -5.81 -32.20 -4.18
CA GLU A 714 -5.34 -30.87 -4.60
C GLU A 714 -3.95 -31.07 -5.24
N ASP A 715 -3.75 -30.66 -6.48
CA ASP A 715 -2.43 -30.80 -7.13
C ASP A 715 -1.53 -29.65 -6.66
N ILE A 716 -0.60 -29.93 -5.75
CA ILE A 716 0.20 -28.88 -5.11
C ILE A 716 1.58 -28.71 -5.72
N ASP A 717 2.19 -29.75 -6.30
CA ASP A 717 3.39 -29.60 -7.11
C ASP A 717 3.53 -30.78 -8.07
N CYS A 718 4.21 -30.58 -9.19
CA CYS A 718 4.34 -31.56 -10.27
C CYS A 718 5.67 -31.43 -11.03
N ILE A 719 6.21 -32.57 -11.48
CA ILE A 719 7.43 -32.63 -12.29
C ILE A 719 7.29 -33.67 -13.40
N PHE A 720 7.98 -33.40 -14.52
CA PHE A 720 8.27 -34.39 -15.56
C PHE A 720 9.68 -34.95 -15.36
N PHE A 721 9.84 -36.27 -15.43
CA PHE A 721 11.13 -36.97 -15.41
C PHE A 721 10.97 -38.40 -15.94
N ASP A 722 12.07 -39.04 -16.31
CA ASP A 722 12.07 -40.46 -16.73
C ASP A 722 12.14 -41.36 -15.48
N ALA A 723 11.02 -41.96 -15.09
CA ALA A 723 10.92 -42.71 -13.84
C ALA A 723 11.36 -44.17 -13.98
N ASP A 724 11.22 -44.78 -15.16
CA ASP A 724 11.56 -46.19 -15.40
C ASP A 724 12.67 -46.43 -16.43
N ASN A 725 13.36 -45.36 -16.84
CA ASN A 725 14.54 -45.33 -17.70
C ASN A 725 14.26 -45.79 -19.13
N ASP A 726 13.06 -45.49 -19.63
CA ASP A 726 12.62 -45.81 -20.99
C ASP A 726 12.73 -44.64 -21.99
N GLN A 727 13.22 -43.49 -21.51
CA GLN A 727 13.46 -42.22 -22.21
C GLN A 727 12.22 -41.39 -22.53
N ASP A 728 11.04 -41.74 -22.04
CA ASP A 728 9.91 -40.82 -22.06
C ASP A 728 9.78 -40.00 -20.76
N GLN A 729 8.97 -38.95 -20.81
CA GLN A 729 8.74 -38.06 -19.67
C GLN A 729 7.49 -38.50 -18.91
N ASP A 730 7.68 -39.10 -17.74
CA ASP A 730 6.63 -39.46 -16.80
C ASP A 730 6.21 -38.29 -15.93
N LEU A 731 4.95 -38.29 -15.50
CA LEU A 731 4.38 -37.22 -14.68
C LEU A 731 4.18 -37.67 -13.24
N LEU A 732 4.83 -36.98 -12.31
CA LEU A 732 4.54 -37.12 -10.88
C LEU A 732 3.81 -35.88 -10.36
N ILE A 733 2.71 -36.14 -9.63
CA ILE A 733 1.90 -35.10 -9.00
C ILE A 733 1.80 -35.38 -7.51
N THR A 734 2.13 -34.39 -6.68
CA THR A 734 1.94 -34.45 -5.24
C THR A 734 0.60 -33.88 -4.81
N GLY A 735 0.01 -34.49 -3.78
CA GLY A 735 -1.19 -33.99 -3.12
C GLY A 735 -0.83 -33.16 -1.90
N GLY A 736 -1.46 -32.00 -1.72
CA GLY A 736 -1.31 -31.18 -0.52
C GLY A 736 -2.62 -30.54 -0.10
N ASP A 737 -2.53 -29.46 0.69
CA ASP A 737 -3.62 -28.78 1.42
C ASP A 737 -3.93 -29.29 2.84
N ILE A 738 -4.77 -28.54 3.56
CA ILE A 738 -5.21 -28.91 4.92
C ILE A 738 -6.70 -29.31 5.00
N GLN A 739 -7.33 -29.74 3.91
CA GLN A 739 -8.77 -30.09 3.92
C GLN A 739 -9.04 -31.49 4.51
N TYR A 740 -8.13 -32.44 4.34
CA TYR A 740 -8.26 -33.82 4.83
C TYR A 740 -7.46 -34.10 6.10
N SER A 741 -7.71 -35.24 6.75
CA SER A 741 -6.84 -35.68 7.86
C SER A 741 -5.45 -36.06 7.35
N GLU A 742 -4.41 -35.87 8.15
CA GLU A 742 -2.99 -36.03 7.75
C GLU A 742 -2.65 -37.40 7.14
N ASN A 743 -3.41 -38.46 7.46
CA ASN A 743 -3.20 -39.81 6.92
C ASN A 743 -4.10 -40.16 5.73
N SER A 744 -4.81 -39.17 5.16
CA SER A 744 -5.71 -39.33 4.03
C SER A 744 -4.98 -39.88 2.82
N ILE A 745 -5.62 -40.80 2.08
CA ILE A 745 -5.08 -41.34 0.83
C ILE A 745 -4.90 -40.25 -0.25
N ASN A 746 -5.62 -39.13 -0.15
CA ASN A 746 -5.53 -38.01 -1.09
C ASN A 746 -4.18 -37.25 -1.01
N TYR A 747 -3.38 -37.51 0.02
CA TYR A 747 -2.02 -36.98 0.19
C TYR A 747 -0.93 -37.93 -0.32
N LYS A 748 -1.33 -39.02 -0.99
CA LYS A 748 -0.40 -39.94 -1.64
C LYS A 748 0.06 -39.32 -2.98
N PRO A 749 1.37 -39.20 -3.23
CA PRO A 749 1.87 -38.80 -4.54
C PRO A 749 1.46 -39.81 -5.63
N ARG A 750 1.21 -39.32 -6.84
CA ARG A 750 0.70 -40.11 -7.97
C ARG A 750 1.66 -40.03 -9.14
N LEU A 751 2.20 -41.18 -9.52
CA LEU A 751 3.02 -41.34 -10.72
C LEU A 751 2.14 -41.82 -11.88
N TYR A 752 2.21 -41.12 -13.00
CA TYR A 752 1.63 -41.51 -14.26
C TYR A 752 2.75 -41.81 -15.23
N LEU A 753 2.82 -43.07 -15.71
CA LEU A 753 3.77 -43.41 -16.75
C LEU A 753 3.25 -42.94 -18.10
N ASN A 754 4.13 -42.38 -18.91
CA ASN A 754 3.86 -42.03 -20.29
C ASN A 754 4.06 -43.27 -21.19
N ASP A 755 3.64 -43.17 -22.44
CA ASP A 755 3.89 -44.20 -23.47
C ASP A 755 4.73 -43.66 -24.65
N GLY A 756 5.36 -42.50 -24.42
CA GLY A 756 6.06 -41.69 -25.42
C GLY A 756 5.17 -41.02 -26.47
N GLU A 757 3.85 -41.24 -26.49
CA GLU A 757 2.89 -40.54 -27.36
C GLU A 757 2.04 -39.51 -26.59
N GLY A 758 2.28 -39.37 -25.29
CA GLY A 758 1.57 -38.46 -24.40
C GLY A 758 0.34 -39.06 -23.72
N HIS A 759 0.20 -40.39 -23.71
CA HIS A 759 -0.87 -41.06 -22.97
C HIS A 759 -0.40 -41.51 -21.58
N PHE A 760 -0.92 -40.85 -20.56
CA PHE A 760 -0.55 -41.10 -19.18
C PHE A 760 -1.38 -42.21 -18.51
N THR A 761 -0.70 -43.19 -17.89
CA THR A 761 -1.32 -44.28 -17.13
C THR A 761 -0.87 -44.25 -15.67
N LEU A 762 -1.84 -44.08 -14.75
CA LEU A 762 -1.57 -44.09 -13.30
C LEU A 762 -0.97 -45.42 -12.82
N GLN A 763 0.21 -45.38 -12.22
CA GLN A 763 0.83 -46.52 -11.54
C GLN A 763 0.48 -46.53 -10.05
N ALA A 764 -0.69 -47.08 -9.72
CA ALA A 764 -1.24 -47.05 -8.37
C ALA A 764 -0.34 -47.66 -7.27
N TYR A 765 0.62 -48.53 -7.64
CA TYR A 765 1.51 -49.24 -6.73
C TYR A 765 2.98 -48.81 -6.80
N ALA A 766 3.34 -47.88 -7.70
CA ALA A 766 4.70 -47.36 -7.82
C ALA A 766 5.17 -46.70 -6.50
N ILE A 767 4.26 -45.99 -5.84
CA ILE A 767 4.47 -45.36 -4.54
C ILE A 767 3.63 -46.12 -3.49
N PRO A 768 4.23 -46.65 -2.41
CA PRO A 768 3.49 -47.33 -1.34
C PRO A 768 2.45 -46.46 -0.63
N ASP A 769 1.33 -47.06 -0.22
CA ASP A 769 0.28 -46.35 0.55
C ASP A 769 0.75 -45.81 1.90
N SER A 770 1.91 -46.21 2.42
CA SER A 770 2.48 -45.62 3.63
C SER A 770 3.05 -44.22 3.40
N ILE A 771 3.29 -43.83 2.15
CA ILE A 771 3.92 -42.56 1.78
C ILE A 771 2.81 -41.55 1.51
N LYS A 772 2.52 -40.74 2.53
CA LYS A 772 1.53 -39.67 2.48
C LYS A 772 2.04 -38.49 3.27
N THR A 773 1.91 -37.29 2.71
CA THR A 773 2.21 -36.04 3.40
C THR A 773 1.44 -34.90 2.76
N ILE A 774 1.16 -33.87 3.54
CA ILE A 774 0.65 -32.62 3.02
C ILE A 774 1.84 -31.92 2.35
N ALA A 775 2.06 -32.26 1.08
CA ALA A 775 3.19 -31.81 0.31
C ALA A 775 3.06 -30.33 -0.05
N SER A 776 4.19 -29.70 -0.34
CA SER A 776 4.27 -28.35 -0.93
C SER A 776 5.25 -28.27 -2.09
N CYS A 777 6.20 -29.18 -2.17
CA CYS A 777 7.16 -29.23 -3.26
C CYS A 777 7.64 -30.66 -3.51
N VAL A 778 8.09 -30.92 -4.73
CA VAL A 778 8.78 -32.14 -5.15
C VAL A 778 9.95 -31.80 -6.06
N SER A 779 11.05 -32.52 -5.92
CA SER A 779 12.21 -32.39 -6.79
C SER A 779 12.87 -33.75 -7.04
N SER A 780 13.41 -33.94 -8.24
CA SER A 780 14.09 -35.17 -8.64
C SER A 780 15.59 -34.98 -8.86
N ALA A 781 16.38 -36.00 -8.52
CA ALA A 781 17.80 -36.12 -8.85
C ALA A 781 18.27 -37.57 -8.67
N ASP A 782 19.28 -37.99 -9.41
CA ASP A 782 20.03 -39.23 -9.15
C ASP A 782 21.04 -38.96 -8.02
N PHE A 783 20.61 -39.10 -6.75
CA PHE A 783 21.47 -38.71 -5.62
C PHE A 783 22.43 -39.83 -5.21
N ASP A 784 22.19 -41.09 -5.58
CA ASP A 784 23.08 -42.20 -5.27
C ASP A 784 23.95 -42.67 -6.45
N GLY A 785 23.73 -42.11 -7.64
CA GLY A 785 24.54 -42.31 -8.83
C GLY A 785 24.27 -43.65 -9.53
N ASP A 786 23.09 -44.24 -9.31
CA ASP A 786 22.71 -45.52 -9.90
C ASP A 786 22.04 -45.39 -11.28
N GLY A 787 21.73 -44.16 -11.70
CA GLY A 787 21.17 -43.81 -13.00
C GLY A 787 19.65 -43.66 -13.02
N ASP A 788 18.95 -44.01 -11.94
CA ASP A 788 17.52 -43.74 -11.79
C ASP A 788 17.32 -42.37 -11.10
N GLN A 789 16.31 -41.60 -11.51
CA GLN A 789 15.98 -40.34 -10.83
C GLN A 789 15.20 -40.63 -9.55
N ASP A 790 15.75 -40.24 -8.40
CA ASP A 790 15.11 -40.31 -7.09
C ASP A 790 14.26 -39.08 -6.78
N LEU A 791 13.50 -39.10 -5.67
CA LEU A 791 12.59 -38.01 -5.30
C LEU A 791 12.83 -37.50 -3.89
N PHE A 792 12.81 -36.18 -3.72
CA PHE A 792 12.53 -35.52 -2.45
C PHE A 792 11.12 -34.90 -2.47
N ILE A 793 10.32 -35.18 -1.44
CA ILE A 793 8.97 -34.62 -1.26
C ILE A 793 8.93 -33.86 0.06
N GLY A 794 8.78 -32.54 -0.03
CA GLY A 794 8.74 -31.62 1.09
C GLY A 794 7.32 -31.47 1.66
N GLY A 795 7.18 -31.70 2.96
CA GLY A 795 5.95 -31.43 3.70
C GLY A 795 5.95 -30.03 4.31
N ARG A 796 4.85 -29.28 4.17
CA ARG A 796 4.76 -27.89 4.68
C ARG A 796 4.06 -27.81 6.02
N VAL A 797 2.74 -28.02 6.06
CA VAL A 797 1.92 -27.75 7.25
C VAL A 797 0.95 -28.89 7.52
N SER A 798 0.74 -29.20 8.79
CA SER A 798 -0.26 -30.16 9.24
C SER A 798 -1.62 -29.47 9.53
N LYS A 799 -2.66 -30.24 9.86
CA LYS A 799 -3.93 -29.66 10.33
C LYS A 799 -3.84 -28.98 11.69
N SER A 800 -2.73 -29.16 12.40
CA SER A 800 -2.47 -28.62 13.74
C SER A 800 -1.32 -27.61 13.66
N TYR A 801 -1.47 -26.54 12.87
CA TYR A 801 -0.40 -25.54 12.69
C TYR A 801 0.06 -24.99 14.05
N PRO A 802 1.38 -24.90 14.31
CA PRO A 802 2.47 -24.90 13.31
C PRO A 802 3.21 -26.22 13.15
N MET A 803 2.59 -27.36 13.47
CA MET A 803 3.26 -28.65 13.27
C MET A 803 3.49 -28.92 11.78
N ALA A 804 4.71 -29.33 11.42
CA ALA A 804 5.09 -29.75 10.08
C ALA A 804 4.87 -31.27 9.91
N PRO A 805 4.29 -31.73 8.78
CA PRO A 805 4.18 -33.14 8.48
C PRO A 805 5.56 -33.72 8.12
N ARG A 806 5.62 -35.05 7.94
CA ARG A 806 6.85 -35.72 7.51
C ARG A 806 7.22 -35.34 6.07
N SER A 807 8.51 -35.21 5.80
CA SER A 807 9.05 -35.17 4.42
C SER A 807 9.66 -36.53 4.04
N TYR A 808 9.85 -36.77 2.74
CA TYR A 808 10.33 -38.07 2.25
C TYR A 808 11.48 -37.90 1.26
N LEU A 809 12.48 -38.76 1.40
CA LEU A 809 13.46 -39.10 0.37
C LEU A 809 13.16 -40.51 -0.13
N LEU A 810 12.84 -40.62 -1.42
CA LEU A 810 12.41 -41.86 -2.05
C LEU A 810 13.45 -42.30 -3.07
N GLN A 811 13.99 -43.51 -2.87
CA GLN A 811 14.89 -44.14 -3.83
C GLN A 811 14.06 -44.80 -4.93
N ASN A 812 14.37 -44.49 -6.18
CA ASN A 812 13.76 -45.11 -7.35
C ASN A 812 14.44 -46.45 -7.67
N ASN A 813 13.68 -47.39 -8.21
CA ASN A 813 14.16 -48.65 -8.73
C ASN A 813 13.29 -49.00 -9.94
N ASN A 814 13.63 -48.43 -11.11
CA ASN A 814 12.90 -48.63 -12.36
C ASN A 814 11.38 -48.38 -12.23
N GLY A 815 11.00 -47.19 -11.75
CA GLY A 815 9.60 -46.74 -11.61
C GLY A 815 8.91 -47.16 -10.30
N VAL A 816 9.64 -47.80 -9.37
CA VAL A 816 9.11 -48.21 -8.06
C VAL A 816 9.89 -47.56 -6.93
N PHE A 817 9.19 -46.79 -6.10
CA PHE A 817 9.80 -45.91 -5.09
C PHE A 817 9.77 -46.51 -3.69
N THR A 818 10.92 -46.42 -2.99
CA THR A 818 11.07 -46.87 -1.61
C THR A 818 11.48 -45.71 -0.70
N ASP A 819 10.80 -45.55 0.44
CA ASP A 819 11.18 -44.57 1.45
C ASP A 819 12.52 -44.97 2.12
N VAL A 820 13.57 -44.19 1.85
CA VAL A 820 14.91 -44.37 2.41
C VAL A 820 15.29 -43.28 3.41
N THR A 821 14.37 -42.34 3.69
CA THR A 821 14.61 -41.13 4.49
C THR A 821 15.36 -41.41 5.80
N SER A 822 14.83 -42.29 6.65
CA SER A 822 15.43 -42.58 7.96
C SER A 822 16.78 -43.30 7.89
N LYS A 823 17.09 -43.94 6.76
CA LYS A 823 18.34 -44.67 6.54
C LYS A 823 19.43 -43.74 6.01
N ILE A 824 19.07 -42.86 5.08
CA ILE A 824 20.01 -41.98 4.38
C ILE A 824 20.26 -40.69 5.16
N CYS A 825 19.20 -40.02 5.61
CA CYS A 825 19.31 -38.77 6.37
C CYS A 825 18.10 -38.59 7.30
N PRO A 826 18.19 -39.05 8.56
CA PRO A 826 17.11 -38.92 9.55
C PRO A 826 16.60 -37.49 9.76
N GLU A 827 17.45 -36.50 9.56
CA GLU A 827 17.12 -35.06 9.67
C GLU A 827 16.06 -34.62 8.64
N LEU A 828 15.93 -35.33 7.51
CA LEU A 828 14.90 -35.09 6.49
C LEU A 828 13.53 -35.69 6.84
N LEU A 829 13.39 -36.40 7.97
CA LEU A 829 12.07 -36.84 8.43
C LEU A 829 11.18 -35.65 8.80
N HIS A 830 11.77 -34.64 9.45
CA HIS A 830 11.10 -33.42 9.90
C HIS A 830 12.00 -32.21 9.67
N PRO A 831 12.22 -31.81 8.41
CA PRO A 831 13.17 -30.76 8.07
C PRO A 831 12.64 -29.35 8.40
N GLY A 832 11.36 -29.21 8.74
CA GLY A 832 10.66 -27.95 8.97
C GLY A 832 9.43 -27.85 8.07
N MET A 833 8.86 -26.66 7.92
CA MET A 833 7.75 -26.40 7.01
C MET A 833 8.30 -26.04 5.64
N VAL A 834 8.63 -27.06 4.84
CA VAL A 834 9.32 -26.88 3.55
C VAL A 834 8.40 -26.15 2.56
N THR A 835 8.98 -25.31 1.71
CA THR A 835 8.28 -24.63 0.61
C THR A 835 8.96 -24.84 -0.73
N ALA A 836 10.28 -25.04 -0.76
CA ALA A 836 11.04 -25.35 -1.96
C ALA A 836 12.23 -26.26 -1.66
N ALA A 837 12.64 -27.05 -2.66
CA ALA A 837 13.77 -27.96 -2.61
C ALA A 837 14.50 -27.93 -3.95
N VAL A 838 15.82 -27.76 -3.92
CA VAL A 838 16.66 -27.73 -5.13
C VAL A 838 17.81 -28.72 -4.96
N TRP A 839 18.01 -29.53 -6.00
CA TRP A 839 19.17 -30.41 -6.13
C TRP A 839 20.25 -29.71 -6.96
N THR A 840 21.46 -29.60 -6.43
CA THR A 840 22.58 -28.92 -7.10
C THR A 840 23.93 -29.33 -6.50
N ASP A 841 25.02 -29.23 -7.25
CA ASP A 841 26.39 -29.40 -6.75
C ASP A 841 26.87 -28.07 -6.18
N PHE A 842 26.61 -27.79 -4.90
CA PHE A 842 26.91 -26.47 -4.32
C PHE A 842 28.36 -26.32 -3.85
N ASP A 843 29.13 -27.41 -3.79
CA ASP A 843 30.54 -27.38 -3.39
C ASP A 843 31.53 -27.87 -4.44
N ASN A 844 31.05 -28.07 -5.68
CA ASN A 844 31.80 -28.44 -6.86
C ASN A 844 32.57 -29.76 -6.68
N ASP A 845 31.96 -30.73 -6.00
CA ASP A 845 32.52 -32.08 -5.81
C ASP A 845 31.97 -33.13 -6.77
N HIS A 846 31.13 -32.70 -7.72
CA HIS A 846 30.44 -33.49 -8.74
C HIS A 846 29.43 -34.50 -8.20
N GLN A 847 28.98 -34.31 -6.97
CA GLN A 847 27.82 -35.01 -6.43
C GLN A 847 26.68 -34.02 -6.24
N ILE A 848 25.46 -34.46 -6.53
CA ILE A 848 24.28 -33.62 -6.41
C ILE A 848 23.85 -33.56 -4.94
N ASP A 849 23.82 -32.36 -4.37
CA ASP A 849 23.43 -32.05 -3.01
C ASP A 849 22.01 -31.48 -2.93
N LEU A 850 21.40 -31.47 -1.74
CA LEU A 850 20.05 -30.94 -1.53
C LEU A 850 20.08 -29.65 -0.71
N VAL A 851 19.35 -28.63 -1.18
CA VAL A 851 19.11 -27.38 -0.43
C VAL A 851 17.61 -27.16 -0.27
N LEU A 852 17.19 -26.85 0.96
CA LEU A 852 15.78 -26.65 1.33
C LEU A 852 15.53 -25.21 1.79
N ALA A 853 14.36 -24.69 1.40
CA ALA A 853 13.78 -23.47 1.93
C ALA A 853 12.42 -23.78 2.59
N GLY A 854 12.02 -22.97 3.57
CA GLY A 854 10.75 -23.16 4.28
C GLY A 854 10.39 -22.03 5.23
N GLU A 855 9.23 -22.16 5.87
CA GLU A 855 8.76 -21.22 6.88
C GLU A 855 9.37 -21.51 8.25
N TRP A 856 9.70 -20.44 8.97
CA TRP A 856 10.25 -20.48 10.32
C TRP A 856 11.58 -21.24 10.45
N MET A 857 12.37 -21.28 9.38
CA MET A 857 13.64 -22.00 9.31
C MET A 857 14.65 -21.24 8.44
N PRO A 858 15.97 -21.46 8.63
CA PRO A 858 16.97 -21.01 7.67
C PRO A 858 16.91 -21.84 6.38
N LEU A 859 17.65 -21.42 5.36
CA LEU A 859 18.01 -22.33 4.28
C LEU A 859 18.84 -23.48 4.87
N ARG A 860 18.49 -24.72 4.53
CA ARG A 860 19.18 -25.92 5.04
C ARG A 860 19.91 -26.64 3.91
N PHE A 861 21.17 -27.01 4.17
CA PHE A 861 22.08 -27.59 3.18
C PHE A 861 22.45 -29.01 3.58
N PHE A 862 22.23 -29.96 2.68
CA PHE A 862 22.48 -31.38 2.86
C PHE A 862 23.48 -31.85 1.82
N LYS A 863 24.73 -32.02 2.26
CA LYS A 863 25.81 -32.49 1.42
C LYS A 863 25.69 -33.99 1.16
N ASN A 864 25.87 -34.39 -0.08
CA ASN A 864 25.94 -35.77 -0.54
C ASN A 864 27.36 -36.33 -0.44
N ASN A 865 27.44 -37.58 -0.03
CA ASN A 865 28.66 -38.37 0.02
C ASN A 865 28.33 -39.80 -0.41
N GLN A 866 28.28 -40.00 -1.73
CA GLN A 866 28.04 -41.28 -2.39
C GLN A 866 26.71 -41.91 -1.98
N GLY A 867 25.62 -41.15 -2.12
CA GLY A 867 24.27 -41.58 -1.75
C GLY A 867 23.95 -41.45 -0.26
N LEU A 868 24.83 -40.85 0.54
CA LEU A 868 24.59 -40.55 1.95
C LEU A 868 24.55 -39.04 2.17
N LEU A 869 23.38 -38.51 2.54
CA LEU A 869 23.20 -37.09 2.82
C LEU A 869 23.51 -36.76 4.28
N SER A 870 24.17 -35.63 4.49
CA SER A 870 24.47 -35.08 5.81
C SER A 870 24.23 -33.58 5.85
N GLU A 871 23.57 -33.11 6.90
CA GLU A 871 23.32 -31.68 7.03
C GLU A 871 24.60 -30.91 7.40
N ILE A 872 24.88 -29.86 6.64
CA ILE A 872 26.05 -28.98 6.83
C ILE A 872 25.69 -27.51 7.01
N THR A 873 24.41 -27.18 7.23
CA THR A 873 23.91 -25.79 7.42
C THR A 873 24.75 -24.96 8.42
N THR A 874 25.21 -25.59 9.52
CA THR A 874 26.03 -24.88 10.53
C THR A 874 27.36 -24.39 10.00
N SER A 875 27.93 -25.06 9.00
CA SER A 875 29.19 -24.66 8.36
C SER A 875 28.99 -23.70 7.20
N THR A 876 27.79 -23.44 6.70
CA THR A 876 27.60 -22.56 5.54
C THR A 876 27.68 -21.07 5.86
N GLY A 877 27.51 -20.70 7.13
CA GLY A 877 27.36 -19.31 7.57
C GLY A 877 25.91 -18.82 7.57
N LEU A 878 24.97 -19.67 7.14
CA LEU A 878 23.55 -19.35 7.01
C LEU A 878 22.68 -20.02 8.09
N GLN A 879 23.28 -20.47 9.20
CA GLN A 879 22.56 -21.13 10.30
C GLN A 879 21.66 -20.21 11.14
N GLN A 880 21.81 -18.91 10.96
CA GLN A 880 20.89 -17.85 11.41
C GLN A 880 20.23 -17.26 10.14
N MET A 881 19.13 -16.51 10.23
CA MET A 881 18.18 -16.18 9.13
C MET A 881 16.99 -17.14 9.05
N TYR A 882 16.30 -17.29 10.18
CA TYR A 882 15.01 -17.94 10.18
C TYR A 882 14.04 -17.05 9.39
N GLY A 883 13.57 -17.56 8.26
CA GLY A 883 12.75 -16.79 7.33
C GLY A 883 11.38 -17.39 7.10
N MET A 884 10.58 -16.66 6.35
CA MET A 884 9.31 -17.12 5.81
C MET A 884 9.50 -17.44 4.33
N TRP A 885 10.49 -18.28 4.03
CA TRP A 885 10.92 -18.56 2.65
C TRP A 885 9.80 -19.23 1.85
N ARG A 886 9.66 -18.83 0.58
CA ARG A 886 8.59 -19.26 -0.33
C ARG A 886 9.12 -20.01 -1.54
N SER A 887 10.26 -19.59 -2.07
CA SER A 887 10.87 -20.14 -3.28
C SER A 887 12.38 -20.18 -3.17
N LEU A 888 13.00 -21.06 -3.97
CA LEU A 888 14.45 -21.23 -4.04
C LEU A 888 14.83 -21.67 -5.46
N ILE A 889 15.85 -21.06 -6.04
CA ILE A 889 16.49 -21.51 -7.29
C ILE A 889 18.01 -21.49 -7.12
N ALA A 890 18.71 -22.44 -7.73
CA ALA A 890 20.16 -22.46 -7.84
C ALA A 890 20.58 -22.06 -9.27
N SER A 891 21.59 -21.20 -9.38
CA SER A 891 22.18 -20.79 -10.67
C SER A 891 23.57 -20.22 -10.40
N ASP A 892 24.49 -20.40 -11.34
CA ASP A 892 25.72 -19.60 -11.41
C ASP A 892 25.33 -18.19 -11.92
N ILE A 893 25.16 -17.22 -11.02
CA ILE A 893 24.59 -15.89 -11.36
C ILE A 893 25.70 -14.93 -11.77
N ASP A 894 26.88 -15.03 -11.17
CA ASP A 894 28.03 -14.18 -11.51
C ASP A 894 29.00 -14.82 -12.54
N ASN A 895 28.70 -16.04 -13.00
CA ASN A 895 29.45 -16.81 -13.98
C ASN A 895 30.87 -17.18 -13.51
N ASP A 896 31.07 -17.43 -12.21
CA ASP A 896 32.35 -17.82 -11.65
C ASP A 896 32.57 -19.36 -11.60
N GLY A 897 31.50 -20.12 -11.87
CA GLY A 897 31.50 -21.58 -11.95
C GLY A 897 31.12 -22.29 -10.65
N ASP A 898 30.76 -21.58 -9.59
CA ASP A 898 30.02 -22.16 -8.46
C ASP A 898 28.53 -21.77 -8.48
N MET A 899 27.71 -22.50 -7.72
CA MET A 899 26.25 -22.32 -7.73
C MET A 899 25.83 -21.35 -6.62
N ASP A 900 25.25 -20.23 -7.02
CA ASP A 900 24.55 -19.28 -6.14
C ASP A 900 23.10 -19.70 -5.92
N PHE A 901 22.45 -19.05 -4.95
CA PHE A 901 21.02 -19.24 -4.68
C PHE A 901 20.25 -17.92 -4.67
N VAL A 902 19.07 -17.91 -5.27
CA VAL A 902 18.08 -16.85 -5.05
C VAL A 902 16.93 -17.43 -4.24
N ALA A 903 16.59 -16.81 -3.12
CA ALA A 903 15.48 -17.22 -2.27
C ALA A 903 14.43 -16.11 -2.14
N GLY A 904 13.21 -16.45 -2.54
CA GLY A 904 12.03 -15.61 -2.33
C GLY A 904 11.49 -15.76 -0.92
N ASN A 905 11.09 -14.65 -0.31
CA ASN A 905 10.60 -14.59 1.06
C ASN A 905 9.32 -13.75 1.14
N LEU A 906 8.74 -13.56 2.33
CA LEU A 906 7.53 -12.79 2.61
C LEU A 906 7.60 -11.31 2.17
N GLY A 907 8.79 -10.74 2.14
CA GLY A 907 9.03 -9.33 1.82
C GLY A 907 8.89 -8.39 3.03
N LEU A 908 8.91 -7.09 2.73
CA LEU A 908 8.83 -6.01 3.72
C LEU A 908 7.45 -5.32 3.74
N ASN A 909 6.60 -5.54 2.74
CA ASN A 909 5.25 -4.97 2.72
C ASN A 909 4.23 -5.81 3.53
N CYS A 910 4.59 -6.09 4.78
CA CYS A 910 3.79 -6.85 5.73
C CYS A 910 3.84 -6.14 7.10
N PRO A 911 2.95 -6.46 8.06
CA PRO A 911 2.89 -5.78 9.36
C PRO A 911 4.09 -6.07 10.28
N TYR A 912 5.01 -6.95 9.88
CA TYR A 912 6.13 -7.39 10.70
C TYR A 912 7.44 -6.74 10.24
N ARG A 913 8.14 -6.09 11.19
CA ARG A 913 9.52 -5.64 11.01
C ARG A 913 10.41 -6.50 11.90
N VAL A 914 11.25 -7.32 11.28
CA VAL A 914 12.05 -8.32 12.00
C VAL A 914 13.53 -8.01 11.93
N SER A 915 14.24 -8.44 12.98
CA SER A 915 15.70 -8.51 13.03
C SER A 915 16.09 -9.58 14.05
N THR A 916 17.38 -9.93 14.13
CA THR A 916 17.85 -10.90 15.14
C THR A 916 17.57 -10.44 16.59
N SER A 917 17.53 -9.12 16.85
CA SER A 917 17.17 -8.56 18.16
C SER A 917 15.66 -8.37 18.38
N GLU A 918 14.90 -8.20 17.29
CA GLU A 918 13.45 -8.01 17.29
C GLU A 918 12.76 -9.03 16.37
N PRO A 919 12.86 -10.35 16.64
CA PRO A 919 12.28 -11.34 15.76
C PRO A 919 10.76 -11.41 15.90
N MET A 920 10.10 -11.86 14.84
CA MET A 920 8.76 -12.41 14.96
C MET A 920 8.84 -13.76 15.67
N GLN A 921 7.84 -14.08 16.50
CA GLN A 921 7.85 -15.27 17.35
C GLN A 921 6.50 -15.96 17.28
N LEU A 922 6.47 -17.28 17.24
CA LEU A 922 5.25 -18.06 17.34
C LEU A 922 5.37 -19.04 18.50
N PHE A 923 4.37 -19.03 19.37
CA PHE A 923 4.26 -19.96 20.48
C PHE A 923 2.96 -20.74 20.35
N ALA A 924 3.04 -22.07 20.40
CA ALA A 924 1.86 -22.91 20.25
C ALA A 924 1.83 -24.04 21.29
N THR A 925 0.67 -24.22 21.92
CA THR A 925 0.37 -25.31 22.85
C THR A 925 -1.15 -25.41 22.99
N ASP A 926 -1.68 -26.52 23.50
CA ASP A 926 -3.10 -26.64 23.87
C ASP A 926 -3.33 -25.99 25.25
N LEU A 927 -3.79 -24.74 25.26
CA LEU A 927 -3.88 -23.91 26.47
C LEU A 927 -5.07 -24.28 27.37
N ASP A 928 -6.15 -24.80 26.81
CA ASP A 928 -7.36 -25.18 27.56
C ASP A 928 -7.63 -26.68 27.64
N GLY A 929 -6.75 -27.50 27.06
CA GLY A 929 -6.79 -28.96 27.15
C GLY A 929 -7.84 -29.61 26.26
N ASN A 930 -8.22 -28.94 25.16
CA ASN A 930 -9.27 -29.40 24.26
C ASN A 930 -8.76 -30.28 23.10
N GLY A 931 -7.44 -30.44 22.97
CA GLY A 931 -6.76 -31.22 21.93
C GLY A 931 -6.37 -30.43 20.67
N SER A 932 -6.72 -29.16 20.57
CA SER A 932 -6.31 -28.24 19.50
C SER A 932 -5.04 -27.48 19.89
N MET A 933 -4.16 -27.23 18.92
CA MET A 933 -3.05 -26.31 19.12
C MET A 933 -3.55 -24.86 19.07
N ASP A 934 -3.06 -24.03 20.00
CA ASP A 934 -3.34 -22.59 20.03
C ASP A 934 -2.09 -21.80 19.60
N PRO A 935 -1.90 -21.53 18.30
CA PRO A 935 -0.78 -20.72 17.82
C PRO A 935 -1.00 -19.25 18.14
N ILE A 936 -0.06 -18.63 18.84
CA ILE A 936 -0.09 -17.21 19.16
C ILE A 936 1.19 -16.58 18.65
N MET A 937 1.05 -15.72 17.64
CA MET A 937 2.15 -14.95 17.09
C MET A 937 2.41 -13.71 17.95
N PHE A 938 3.68 -13.38 18.14
CA PHE A 938 4.18 -12.20 18.82
C PHE A 938 5.14 -11.46 17.90
N TYR A 939 5.17 -10.14 18.04
CA TYR A 939 6.13 -9.29 17.33
C TYR A 939 6.42 -8.04 18.15
N PHE A 940 7.52 -7.37 17.81
CA PHE A 940 7.94 -6.14 18.46
C PHE A 940 7.18 -4.94 17.91
N ILE A 941 6.39 -4.32 18.78
CA ILE A 941 5.57 -3.14 18.49
C ILE A 941 5.85 -2.06 19.54
N LYS A 942 5.63 -0.79 19.18
CA LYS A 942 5.78 0.35 20.09
C LYS A 942 4.88 0.18 21.32
N GLU A 943 5.51 0.15 22.49
CA GLU A 943 4.84 0.33 23.78
C GLU A 943 4.65 1.83 24.05
N ASN A 944 5.66 2.62 23.69
CA ASN A 944 5.73 4.08 23.74
C ASN A 944 6.78 4.57 22.74
N GLU A 945 7.03 5.88 22.68
CA GLU A 945 7.93 6.53 21.70
C GLU A 945 9.36 5.96 21.72
N ASP A 946 9.88 5.60 22.90
CA ASP A 946 11.28 5.21 23.08
C ASP A 946 11.49 3.69 23.11
N LYS A 947 10.42 2.91 23.15
CA LYS A 947 10.51 1.47 23.45
C LYS A 947 9.53 0.63 22.64
N LYS A 948 10.09 -0.35 21.94
CA LYS A 948 9.36 -1.51 21.43
C LYS A 948 9.43 -2.68 22.40
N GLN A 949 8.40 -3.52 22.40
CA GLN A 949 8.36 -4.75 23.16
C GLN A 949 7.56 -5.82 22.40
N SER A 950 7.90 -7.08 22.63
CA SER A 950 7.17 -8.23 22.07
C SER A 950 5.81 -8.39 22.74
N PHE A 951 4.75 -8.30 21.94
CA PHE A 951 3.35 -8.47 22.36
C PHE A 951 2.62 -9.42 21.41
N PRO A 952 1.54 -10.09 21.85
CA PRO A 952 0.74 -10.94 20.97
C PRO A 952 0.09 -10.08 19.87
N SER A 953 0.08 -10.57 18.64
CA SER A 953 -0.49 -9.88 17.47
C SER A 953 -2.01 -9.83 17.46
N ILE A 954 -2.64 -10.80 18.11
CA ILE A 954 -4.09 -10.93 18.21
C ILE A 954 -4.68 -10.00 19.27
N ASN A 955 -5.96 -9.69 19.14
CA ASN A 955 -6.72 -8.99 20.18
C ASN A 955 -7.45 -9.95 21.14
N ARG A 956 -8.03 -9.41 22.21
CA ARG A 956 -8.69 -10.19 23.27
C ARG A 956 -9.83 -11.06 22.74
N ASN A 957 -10.61 -10.55 21.78
CA ASN A 957 -11.77 -11.25 21.25
C ASN A 957 -11.36 -12.39 20.32
N GLN A 958 -10.41 -12.14 19.39
CA GLN A 958 -9.82 -13.20 18.56
C GLN A 958 -9.26 -14.34 19.42
N PHE A 959 -8.54 -13.98 20.49
CA PHE A 959 -8.01 -15.00 21.38
C PHE A 959 -9.13 -15.76 22.11
N ALA A 960 -10.20 -15.08 22.51
CA ALA A 960 -11.35 -15.72 23.15
C ALA A 960 -12.17 -16.63 22.23
N GLU A 961 -12.09 -16.47 20.91
CA GLU A 961 -12.73 -17.38 19.96
C GLU A 961 -12.02 -18.73 19.88
N GLN A 962 -10.70 -18.75 20.10
CA GLN A 962 -9.90 -19.97 20.18
C GLN A 962 -9.94 -20.53 21.62
N VAL A 963 -9.65 -19.70 22.62
CA VAL A 963 -9.55 -20.08 24.04
C VAL A 963 -10.62 -19.34 24.86
N SER A 964 -11.76 -19.98 25.07
CA SER A 964 -12.95 -19.35 25.68
C SER A 964 -12.73 -18.75 27.08
N SER A 965 -11.74 -19.23 27.82
CA SER A 965 -11.42 -18.76 29.18
C SER A 965 -10.82 -17.34 29.21
N ILE A 966 -10.34 -16.82 28.07
CA ILE A 966 -9.67 -15.52 27.97
C ILE A 966 -10.54 -14.35 28.46
N LYS A 967 -11.85 -14.35 28.16
CA LYS A 967 -12.77 -13.30 28.65
C LYS A 967 -12.93 -13.28 30.18
N LYS A 968 -12.71 -14.40 30.87
CA LYS A 968 -12.73 -14.46 32.34
C LYS A 968 -11.39 -14.01 32.94
N ARG A 969 -10.31 -14.24 32.21
CA ARG A 969 -8.94 -13.93 32.63
C ARG A 969 -8.61 -12.44 32.46
N TYR A 970 -9.09 -11.84 31.37
CA TYR A 970 -8.93 -10.42 31.06
C TYR A 970 -10.31 -9.82 30.85
N LEU A 971 -10.82 -9.10 31.85
CA LEU A 971 -12.19 -8.58 31.83
C LEU A 971 -12.34 -7.42 30.85
N LEU A 972 -11.28 -6.62 30.66
CA LEU A 972 -11.24 -5.49 29.74
C LEU A 972 -10.23 -5.74 28.60
N HIS A 973 -10.45 -5.14 27.44
CA HIS A 973 -9.50 -5.09 26.33
C HIS A 973 -8.18 -4.46 26.78
N LYS A 974 -8.27 -3.41 27.61
CA LYS A 974 -7.11 -2.78 28.25
C LYS A 974 -6.31 -3.72 29.17
N ASP A 975 -6.97 -4.67 29.83
CA ASP A 975 -6.25 -5.64 30.66
C ASP A 975 -5.42 -6.58 29.78
N PHE A 976 -5.99 -7.02 28.67
CA PHE A 976 -5.33 -7.91 27.72
C PHE A 976 -4.21 -7.21 26.94
N SER A 977 -4.31 -5.91 26.69
CA SER A 977 -3.29 -5.20 25.91
C SER A 977 -1.90 -5.26 26.56
N ASN A 978 -1.84 -5.43 27.88
CA ASN A 978 -0.60 -5.56 28.65
C ASN A 978 -0.11 -7.02 28.80
N ALA A 979 -0.82 -8.00 28.23
CA ALA A 979 -0.47 -9.41 28.40
C ALA A 979 0.85 -9.75 27.70
N SER A 980 1.82 -10.25 28.47
CA SER A 980 3.09 -10.77 27.98
C SER A 980 3.03 -12.27 27.68
N TYR A 981 4.08 -12.81 27.06
CA TYR A 981 4.29 -14.26 26.95
C TYR A 981 4.18 -14.97 28.31
N LEU A 982 4.80 -14.41 29.36
CA LEU A 982 4.79 -15.00 30.70
C LEU A 982 3.40 -15.02 31.32
N ASP A 983 2.58 -14.03 30.99
CA ASP A 983 1.18 -14.03 31.39
C ASP A 983 0.46 -15.13 30.63
N ILE A 984 0.40 -15.07 29.29
CA ILE A 984 -0.42 -15.98 28.48
C ILE A 984 -0.11 -17.45 28.81
N PHE A 985 1.17 -17.85 28.83
CA PHE A 985 1.59 -19.24 29.03
C PHE A 985 1.87 -19.62 30.50
N LYS A 986 1.41 -18.79 31.45
CA LYS A 986 1.58 -19.06 32.89
C LYS A 986 1.04 -20.43 33.28
N GLY A 987 1.91 -21.30 33.80
CA GLY A 987 1.56 -22.64 34.27
C GLY A 987 1.75 -23.75 33.23
N VAL A 988 2.01 -23.40 31.97
CA VAL A 988 2.41 -24.36 30.93
C VAL A 988 3.90 -24.68 31.09
N LYS A 989 4.26 -25.96 31.03
CA LYS A 989 5.67 -26.37 31.07
C LYS A 989 6.33 -25.97 29.76
N ASN A 990 7.51 -25.33 29.84
CA ASN A 990 8.19 -24.77 28.67
C ASN A 990 8.48 -25.78 27.55
N HIS A 991 8.69 -27.07 27.85
CA HIS A 991 8.91 -28.12 26.85
C HIS A 991 7.63 -28.61 26.15
N ASN A 992 6.46 -28.15 26.60
CA ASN A 992 5.17 -28.42 25.95
C ASN A 992 4.76 -27.28 24.99
N ILE A 993 5.59 -26.24 24.85
CA ILE A 993 5.33 -25.09 24.01
C ILE A 993 6.22 -25.20 22.79
N GLU A 994 5.62 -25.31 21.62
CA GLU A 994 6.32 -25.16 20.35
C GLU A 994 6.77 -23.71 20.19
N LYS A 995 8.00 -23.49 19.71
CA LYS A 995 8.59 -22.15 19.60
C LYS A 995 9.29 -21.97 18.26
N LEU A 996 8.74 -21.08 17.46
CA LEU A 996 9.31 -20.70 16.18
C LEU A 996 9.69 -19.23 16.18
N TYR A 997 10.73 -18.89 15.43
CA TYR A 997 11.29 -17.55 15.33
C TYR A 997 11.50 -17.19 13.86
N CYS A 998 11.36 -15.91 13.52
CA CYS A 998 11.69 -15.39 12.19
C CYS A 998 12.41 -14.04 12.36
N ASP A 999 13.62 -13.95 11.84
CA ASP A 999 14.48 -12.77 11.91
C ASP A 999 14.91 -12.22 10.53
N GLU A 1000 14.42 -12.81 9.43
CA GLU A 1000 14.63 -12.34 8.06
C GLU A 1000 13.39 -12.54 7.19
N THR A 1001 12.79 -11.46 6.69
CA THR A 1001 11.67 -11.54 5.73
C THR A 1001 12.04 -11.07 4.33
N ARG A 1002 13.26 -10.57 4.11
CA ARG A 1002 13.67 -10.06 2.80
C ARG A 1002 14.04 -11.18 1.85
N SER A 1003 13.70 -11.01 0.59
CA SER A 1003 14.16 -11.86 -0.51
C SER A 1003 15.62 -11.56 -0.83
N CYS A 1004 16.44 -12.59 -1.01
CA CYS A 1004 17.90 -12.49 -1.01
C CYS A 1004 18.55 -13.36 -2.10
N ILE A 1005 19.78 -12.98 -2.46
CA ILE A 1005 20.75 -13.82 -3.15
C ILE A 1005 21.77 -14.30 -2.11
N PHE A 1006 22.19 -15.55 -2.23
CA PHE A 1006 23.27 -16.15 -1.46
C PHE A 1006 24.38 -16.49 -2.43
N GLU A 1007 25.33 -15.55 -2.54
CA GLU A 1007 26.53 -15.68 -3.34
C GLU A 1007 27.40 -16.78 -2.74
N ASN A 1008 27.79 -17.76 -3.54
CA ASN A 1008 28.71 -18.79 -3.12
C ASN A 1008 30.15 -18.25 -3.20
N LEU A 1009 30.93 -18.51 -2.16
CA LEU A 1009 32.32 -18.04 -2.03
C LEU A 1009 33.30 -19.22 -2.14
N GLY A 1010 32.83 -20.35 -2.64
CA GLY A 1010 33.47 -21.66 -2.59
C GLY A 1010 33.50 -22.31 -1.19
N ASN A 1011 33.80 -23.61 -1.18
CA ASN A 1011 33.85 -24.45 0.03
C ASN A 1011 32.55 -24.43 0.85
N ALA A 1012 31.39 -24.37 0.18
CA ALA A 1012 30.07 -24.29 0.79
C ALA A 1012 29.93 -23.11 1.78
N LYS A 1013 30.49 -21.94 1.44
CA LYS A 1013 30.35 -20.70 2.22
C LYS A 1013 29.58 -19.68 1.41
N PHE A 1014 28.61 -19.03 2.05
CA PHE A 1014 27.72 -18.11 1.33
C PHE A 1014 27.69 -16.71 1.93
N LEU A 1015 27.56 -15.71 1.07
CA LEU A 1015 27.33 -14.31 1.43
C LEU A 1015 25.91 -13.88 1.05
N LYS A 1016 25.17 -13.36 2.04
CA LYS A 1016 23.84 -12.79 1.80
C LYS A 1016 23.93 -11.44 1.10
N ARG A 1017 23.18 -11.28 0.02
CA ARG A 1017 22.87 -10.02 -0.67
C ARG A 1017 21.35 -9.82 -0.72
N ILE A 1018 20.89 -8.62 -0.43
CA ILE A 1018 19.44 -8.30 -0.43
C ILE A 1018 19.05 -7.87 -1.84
N LEU A 1019 17.95 -8.41 -2.36
CA LEU A 1019 17.40 -7.98 -3.66
C LEU A 1019 16.86 -6.53 -3.60
N PRO A 1020 16.76 -5.82 -4.74
CA PRO A 1020 16.20 -4.47 -4.82
C PRO A 1020 14.83 -4.29 -4.14
N LYS A 1021 14.48 -3.05 -3.82
CA LYS A 1021 13.30 -2.70 -3.02
C LYS A 1021 11.99 -3.26 -3.59
N GLU A 1022 11.83 -3.28 -4.91
CA GLU A 1022 10.62 -3.77 -5.59
C GLU A 1022 10.43 -5.28 -5.40
N ALA A 1023 11.51 -6.05 -5.23
CA ALA A 1023 11.46 -7.47 -4.87
C ALA A 1023 11.01 -7.72 -3.42
N GLN A 1024 10.74 -6.66 -2.65
CA GLN A 1024 10.29 -6.74 -1.25
C GLN A 1024 8.83 -6.32 -1.06
N PHE A 1025 8.12 -5.98 -2.15
CA PHE A 1025 6.74 -5.48 -2.10
C PHE A 1025 5.70 -6.58 -1.85
N SER A 1026 6.03 -7.84 -2.09
CA SER A 1026 5.15 -8.99 -1.86
C SER A 1026 5.97 -10.24 -1.58
N PRO A 1027 5.32 -11.34 -1.14
CA PRO A 1027 5.87 -12.68 -1.23
C PRO A 1027 6.34 -13.01 -2.65
N ILE A 1028 7.48 -13.69 -2.77
CA ILE A 1028 7.98 -14.26 -4.03
C ILE A 1028 7.80 -15.76 -3.99
N ASN A 1029 6.74 -16.26 -4.63
CA ASN A 1029 6.40 -17.68 -4.66
C ASN A 1029 7.15 -18.45 -5.74
N THR A 1030 7.70 -17.76 -6.75
CA THR A 1030 8.40 -18.39 -7.87
C THR A 1030 9.42 -17.43 -8.50
N ILE A 1031 10.48 -18.01 -9.07
CA ILE A 1031 11.64 -17.31 -9.62
C ILE A 1031 12.06 -17.99 -10.91
N LEU A 1032 12.22 -17.22 -11.99
CA LEU A 1032 12.97 -17.66 -13.17
C LEU A 1032 14.30 -16.91 -13.26
N CYS A 1033 15.37 -17.64 -13.55
CA CYS A 1033 16.72 -17.12 -13.74
C CYS A 1033 17.17 -17.40 -15.19
N LEU A 1034 17.30 -16.36 -16.01
CA LEU A 1034 17.65 -16.49 -17.41
C LEU A 1034 18.28 -15.19 -17.93
N ASP A 1035 19.07 -15.31 -19.00
CA ASP A 1035 19.56 -14.14 -19.75
C ASP A 1035 18.47 -13.73 -20.76
N VAL A 1036 17.69 -12.69 -20.42
CA VAL A 1036 16.52 -12.24 -21.18
C VAL A 1036 16.98 -11.45 -22.40
N ASP A 1037 18.01 -10.62 -22.26
CA ASP A 1037 18.50 -9.76 -23.33
C ASP A 1037 19.74 -10.26 -24.08
N ASN A 1038 20.29 -11.39 -23.66
CA ASN A 1038 21.49 -12.03 -24.22
C ASN A 1038 22.76 -11.18 -24.02
N ASP A 1039 22.85 -10.42 -22.93
CA ASP A 1039 24.03 -9.64 -22.57
C ASP A 1039 25.10 -10.45 -21.80
N GLY A 1040 24.79 -11.70 -21.46
CA GLY A 1040 25.66 -12.64 -20.77
C GLY A 1040 25.50 -12.63 -19.24
N PHE A 1041 24.66 -11.75 -18.69
CA PHE A 1041 24.30 -11.76 -17.27
C PHE A 1041 22.95 -12.45 -17.05
N LYS A 1042 22.79 -13.05 -15.87
CA LYS A 1042 21.50 -13.65 -15.50
C LYS A 1042 20.56 -12.57 -14.98
N ASP A 1043 19.38 -12.51 -15.58
CA ASP A 1043 18.26 -11.72 -15.09
C ASP A 1043 17.34 -12.56 -14.21
N LEU A 1044 16.54 -11.88 -13.37
CA LEU A 1044 15.54 -12.53 -12.52
C LEU A 1044 14.14 -12.04 -12.88
N LEU A 1045 13.23 -13.00 -13.06
CA LEU A 1045 11.79 -12.75 -13.08
C LEU A 1045 11.19 -13.31 -11.80
N LEU A 1046 10.62 -12.42 -10.99
CA LEU A 1046 10.08 -12.73 -9.68
C LEU A 1046 8.56 -12.53 -9.71
N ALA A 1047 7.80 -13.51 -9.23
CA ALA A 1047 6.35 -13.39 -9.10
C ALA A 1047 5.85 -14.03 -7.81
N GLY A 1048 4.64 -13.64 -7.40
CA GLY A 1048 4.01 -14.13 -6.18
C GLY A 1048 2.73 -13.39 -5.89
N ASN A 1049 2.67 -12.74 -4.71
CA ASN A 1049 1.46 -12.32 -3.99
C ASN A 1049 0.84 -13.44 -3.16
N GLU A 1050 0.06 -13.07 -2.13
CA GLU A 1050 -0.73 -14.00 -1.32
C GLU A 1050 -2.06 -13.33 -0.91
N TYR A 1051 -3.19 -13.95 -1.28
CA TYR A 1051 -4.54 -13.43 -0.97
C TYR A 1051 -5.15 -14.05 0.28
N GLN A 1052 -4.53 -15.11 0.79
CA GLN A 1052 -5.05 -16.00 1.82
C GLN A 1052 -4.55 -15.66 3.22
N THR A 1053 -4.08 -14.43 3.42
CA THR A 1053 -3.67 -13.92 4.72
C THR A 1053 -4.87 -13.75 5.65
N GLU A 1054 -4.60 -13.66 6.95
CA GLU A 1054 -5.66 -13.26 7.89
C GLU A 1054 -6.18 -11.85 7.55
N VAL A 1055 -7.50 -11.64 7.67
CA VAL A 1055 -8.17 -10.45 7.10
C VAL A 1055 -7.63 -9.13 7.66
N LYS A 1056 -7.16 -9.07 8.91
CA LYS A 1056 -6.72 -7.81 9.50
C LYS A 1056 -5.38 -7.32 8.96
N SER A 1057 -4.46 -8.22 8.63
CA SER A 1057 -3.21 -7.87 7.95
C SER A 1057 -3.47 -7.43 6.51
N GLY A 1058 -4.57 -7.91 5.92
CA GLY A 1058 -4.89 -7.71 4.53
C GLY A 1058 -4.02 -8.54 3.60
N ARG A 1059 -4.31 -8.50 2.30
CA ARG A 1059 -3.60 -9.26 1.27
C ARG A 1059 -2.18 -8.72 1.09
N TYR A 1060 -1.24 -9.61 0.77
CA TYR A 1060 0.11 -9.22 0.35
C TYR A 1060 0.19 -9.27 -1.17
N ASP A 1061 -0.34 -8.25 -1.84
CA ASP A 1061 -0.60 -8.30 -3.28
C ASP A 1061 0.01 -7.16 -4.10
N ALA A 1062 0.96 -6.41 -3.56
CA ALA A 1062 1.49 -5.22 -4.21
C ALA A 1062 2.32 -5.48 -5.48
N SER A 1063 2.71 -6.72 -5.80
CA SER A 1063 3.55 -7.02 -6.96
C SER A 1063 2.73 -7.23 -8.23
N TYR A 1064 3.21 -6.69 -9.35
CA TYR A 1064 2.76 -7.04 -10.71
C TYR A 1064 3.79 -7.93 -11.41
N GLY A 1065 4.58 -8.71 -10.65
CA GLY A 1065 5.83 -9.27 -11.12
C GLY A 1065 6.98 -8.25 -11.04
N CYS A 1066 8.20 -8.74 -10.90
CA CYS A 1066 9.40 -7.90 -10.83
C CYS A 1066 10.46 -8.48 -11.78
N TYR A 1067 10.84 -7.68 -12.79
CA TYR A 1067 11.95 -7.98 -13.69
C TYR A 1067 13.19 -7.23 -13.22
N LEU A 1068 14.19 -8.00 -12.79
CA LEU A 1068 15.49 -7.49 -12.39
C LEU A 1068 16.51 -7.81 -13.48
N LYS A 1069 16.95 -6.79 -14.19
CA LYS A 1069 18.02 -6.91 -15.16
C LYS A 1069 19.36 -7.10 -14.42
N GLY A 1070 20.05 -8.20 -14.72
CA GLY A 1070 21.35 -8.54 -14.18
C GLY A 1070 22.48 -7.69 -14.74
N GLY A 1071 23.56 -7.60 -13.99
CA GLY A 1071 24.78 -6.92 -14.37
C GLY A 1071 25.98 -7.47 -13.63
N GLN A 1072 27.14 -6.87 -13.89
CA GLN A 1072 28.41 -7.30 -13.28
C GLN A 1072 28.34 -7.33 -11.74
N ASN A 1073 29.05 -8.28 -11.13
CA ASN A 1073 29.19 -8.44 -9.68
C ASN A 1073 27.85 -8.57 -8.93
N LEU A 1074 26.91 -9.36 -9.46
CA LEU A 1074 25.59 -9.58 -8.85
C LEU A 1074 24.81 -8.27 -8.63
N SER A 1075 24.95 -7.32 -9.57
CA SER A 1075 24.16 -6.09 -9.57
C SER A 1075 22.84 -6.32 -10.31
N PHE A 1076 21.77 -5.71 -9.81
CA PHE A 1076 20.44 -5.80 -10.39
C PHE A 1076 19.81 -4.42 -10.52
N GLU A 1077 19.28 -4.14 -11.71
CA GLU A 1077 18.48 -2.96 -12.01
C GLU A 1077 17.02 -3.40 -12.16
N THR A 1078 16.12 -2.81 -11.36
CA THR A 1078 14.68 -3.05 -11.54
C THR A 1078 14.18 -2.27 -12.76
N ILE A 1079 13.57 -2.96 -13.72
CA ILE A 1079 12.89 -2.33 -14.85
C ILE A 1079 11.39 -2.25 -14.57
N ARG A 1080 10.78 -1.07 -14.73
CA ARG A 1080 9.37 -0.87 -14.36
C ARG A 1080 8.44 -1.82 -15.13
N PRO A 1081 7.32 -2.27 -14.53
CA PRO A 1081 6.36 -3.14 -15.23
C PRO A 1081 5.87 -2.58 -16.57
N ILE A 1082 5.63 -1.27 -16.65
CA ILE A 1082 5.19 -0.62 -17.90
C ILE A 1082 6.29 -0.54 -18.97
N GLU A 1083 7.56 -0.53 -18.57
CA GLU A 1083 8.70 -0.46 -19.49
C GLU A 1083 9.07 -1.86 -19.99
N SER A 1084 9.12 -2.83 -19.08
CA SER A 1084 9.43 -4.22 -19.41
C SER A 1084 8.26 -4.92 -20.11
N GLY A 1085 7.01 -4.58 -19.78
CA GLY A 1085 5.82 -5.34 -20.14
C GLY A 1085 5.64 -6.61 -19.30
N PHE A 1086 6.49 -6.86 -18.30
CA PHE A 1086 6.30 -7.94 -17.33
C PHE A 1086 5.24 -7.49 -16.33
N ILE A 1087 3.97 -7.63 -16.73
CA ILE A 1087 2.81 -7.28 -15.93
C ILE A 1087 2.04 -8.57 -15.64
N VAL A 1088 2.26 -9.09 -14.44
CA VAL A 1088 1.73 -10.33 -13.90
C VAL A 1088 0.85 -10.02 -12.71
N ASP A 1089 -0.46 -10.20 -12.85
CA ASP A 1089 -1.44 -9.90 -11.81
C ASP A 1089 -1.93 -11.19 -11.11
N GLY A 1090 -2.65 -11.04 -9.99
CA GLY A 1090 -3.22 -12.18 -9.26
C GLY A 1090 -2.33 -12.77 -8.17
N ASP A 1091 -2.79 -13.88 -7.60
CA ASP A 1091 -2.09 -14.68 -6.59
C ASP A 1091 -1.23 -15.76 -7.28
N VAL A 1092 -0.05 -15.36 -7.76
CA VAL A 1092 0.81 -16.20 -8.60
C VAL A 1092 1.49 -17.25 -7.75
N LYS A 1093 1.38 -18.51 -8.18
CA LYS A 1093 2.02 -19.65 -7.53
C LYS A 1093 3.25 -20.13 -8.30
N ASP A 1094 3.22 -20.04 -9.63
CA ASP A 1094 4.32 -20.57 -10.43
C ASP A 1094 4.58 -19.82 -11.76
N LEU A 1095 5.83 -19.91 -12.23
CA LEU A 1095 6.32 -19.41 -13.50
C LEU A 1095 7.08 -20.53 -14.21
N ALA A 1096 6.76 -20.77 -15.47
CA ALA A 1096 7.48 -21.76 -16.28
C ALA A 1096 7.95 -21.15 -17.61
N LEU A 1097 9.18 -21.48 -18.01
CA LEU A 1097 9.73 -21.13 -19.32
C LEU A 1097 9.42 -22.26 -20.30
N ILE A 1098 8.94 -21.92 -21.50
CA ILE A 1098 8.71 -22.88 -22.57
C ILE A 1098 9.18 -22.32 -23.92
N HIS A 1099 9.80 -23.19 -24.72
CA HIS A 1099 10.34 -22.91 -26.03
C HIS A 1099 9.32 -23.31 -27.11
N LEU A 1100 8.95 -22.34 -27.93
CA LEU A 1100 8.10 -22.57 -29.08
C LEU A 1100 8.87 -23.23 -30.23
N ALA A 1101 8.16 -23.86 -31.15
CA ALA A 1101 8.71 -24.57 -32.32
C ALA A 1101 9.56 -23.68 -33.24
N ASN A 1102 9.42 -22.36 -33.14
CA ASN A 1102 10.24 -21.37 -33.86
C ASN A 1102 11.47 -20.88 -33.06
N GLY A 1103 11.70 -21.41 -31.86
CA GLY A 1103 12.75 -21.01 -30.93
C GLY A 1103 12.41 -19.78 -30.07
N GLU A 1104 11.21 -19.20 -30.18
CA GLU A 1104 10.79 -18.11 -29.30
C GLU A 1104 10.55 -18.64 -27.88
N LYS A 1105 10.94 -17.86 -26.87
CA LYS A 1105 10.71 -18.16 -25.46
C LYS A 1105 9.42 -17.52 -25.00
N ILE A 1106 8.60 -18.27 -24.28
CA ILE A 1106 7.41 -17.74 -23.60
C ILE A 1106 7.44 -18.14 -22.13
N ILE A 1107 6.88 -17.28 -21.29
CA ILE A 1107 6.74 -17.50 -19.85
C ILE A 1107 5.27 -17.77 -19.59
N LEU A 1108 4.97 -18.91 -18.99
CA LEU A 1108 3.66 -19.26 -18.46
C LEU A 1108 3.56 -18.75 -17.02
N VAL A 1109 2.40 -18.20 -16.67
CA VAL A 1109 2.15 -17.58 -15.36
C VAL A 1109 0.92 -18.23 -14.74
N ALA A 1110 1.14 -19.03 -13.70
CA ALA A 1110 0.11 -19.79 -13.01
C ALA A 1110 -0.39 -19.01 -11.78
N ALA A 1111 -1.65 -18.58 -11.79
CA ALA A 1111 -2.25 -17.85 -10.68
C ALA A 1111 -3.43 -18.62 -10.06
N ASN A 1112 -3.51 -18.60 -8.74
CA ASN A 1112 -4.58 -19.24 -8.00
C ASN A 1112 -5.93 -18.58 -8.31
N ASN A 1113 -6.90 -19.41 -8.69
CA ASN A 1113 -8.28 -18.99 -8.97
C ASN A 1113 -8.40 -17.96 -10.11
N ASP A 1114 -7.41 -17.94 -11.01
CA ASP A 1114 -7.36 -17.06 -12.17
C ASP A 1114 -6.92 -17.81 -13.44
N SER A 1115 -6.84 -17.09 -14.55
CA SER A 1115 -6.51 -17.62 -15.87
C SER A 1115 -5.00 -17.76 -16.05
N LEU A 1116 -4.57 -18.86 -16.68
CA LEU A 1116 -3.18 -19.03 -17.09
C LEU A 1116 -2.82 -17.95 -18.12
N THR A 1117 -1.71 -17.25 -17.89
CA THR A 1117 -1.24 -16.20 -18.80
C THR A 1117 0.06 -16.62 -19.48
N ALA A 1118 0.24 -16.27 -20.76
CA ALA A 1118 1.47 -16.53 -21.51
C ALA A 1118 2.09 -15.23 -22.01
N LEU A 1119 3.34 -14.98 -21.64
CA LEU A 1119 4.12 -13.79 -22.02
C LEU A 1119 5.27 -14.20 -22.94
N ARG A 1120 5.29 -13.71 -24.18
CA ARG A 1120 6.42 -13.90 -25.08
C ARG A 1120 7.56 -12.94 -24.72
N ILE A 1121 8.78 -13.47 -24.69
CA ILE A 1121 10.00 -12.68 -24.60
C ILE A 1121 10.35 -12.18 -26.00
N GLY A 1122 10.19 -10.88 -26.24
CA GLY A 1122 10.49 -10.21 -27.49
C GLY A 1122 11.98 -9.88 -27.64
N ASN A 1123 12.40 -9.62 -28.88
CA ASN A 1123 13.71 -9.03 -29.13
C ASN A 1123 13.72 -7.59 -28.60
N LEU A 1124 14.70 -7.25 -27.75
CA LEU A 1124 14.83 -5.92 -27.18
C LEU A 1124 14.66 -4.82 -28.25
N PRO A 1125 13.88 -3.76 -27.99
CA PRO A 1125 14.12 -2.49 -28.67
C PRO A 1125 15.55 -2.07 -28.34
N ILE A 1126 16.35 -1.74 -29.36
CA ILE A 1126 17.62 -1.03 -29.16
C ILE A 1126 17.34 0.14 -28.22
N PRO A 1127 18.02 0.28 -27.07
CA PRO A 1127 17.72 1.33 -26.12
C PRO A 1127 17.78 2.67 -26.84
N ILE A 1128 16.65 3.37 -26.90
CA ILE A 1128 16.64 4.79 -27.22
C ILE A 1128 17.16 5.43 -25.94
N THR A 1129 18.48 5.54 -25.80
CA THR A 1129 19.05 6.48 -24.85
C THR A 1129 18.33 7.81 -25.10
N PRO A 1130 17.73 8.46 -24.09
CA PRO A 1130 17.38 9.87 -24.25
C PRO A 1130 18.71 10.52 -24.60
N GLN A 1131 18.90 10.93 -25.85
CA GLN A 1131 20.06 11.73 -26.15
C GLN A 1131 19.94 12.95 -25.25
N PRO A 1132 20.96 13.28 -24.42
CA PRO A 1132 21.08 14.64 -23.95
C PRO A 1132 21.06 15.47 -25.23
N ARG A 1133 20.05 16.32 -25.40
CA ARG A 1133 19.94 17.16 -26.59
C ARG A 1133 21.28 17.88 -26.71
N ALA A 1134 22.04 17.52 -27.74
CA ALA A 1134 23.38 18.02 -27.94
C ALA A 1134 23.36 19.55 -27.83
N HIS A 1135 24.20 20.08 -26.94
CA HIS A 1135 24.43 21.50 -26.76
C HIS A 1135 24.42 22.24 -28.11
N LYS A 1136 23.52 23.22 -28.22
CA LYS A 1136 23.66 24.35 -29.13
C LYS A 1136 23.30 25.64 -28.41
#